data_AF-A0A2V2E8U4-F1
#
_entry.id   AF-A0A2V2E8U4-F1
#
_cell.length_a   1.000
_cell.length_b   1.000
_cell.length_c   1.000
_cell.angle_alpha   90.00
_cell.angle_beta   90.00
_cell.angle_gamma   90.00
#
_symmetry.space_group_name_H-M   'P 1'
#
loop_
_entity.id
_entity.type
_entity.pdbx_description
1 polymer ?
#
loop_
_entity_poly.entity_id
_entity_poly.type
_entity_poly.pdbx_seq_one_letter_code
_entity_poly.pdbx_strand_id
1 'polypeptide(L)'
;MRKKVIAGICLLAVLLQIFAATTFAAEEIDGELKLETPFVPVYLEGSYGEFLQNNARTLDDIDNVVNVDVPNPKAASDNITIDTVDGRNNVLITEETGFVEWKINVQTAGLYVLGVDYYTIEGKGGKIERSIYINGELQYNEARTACLDRNFVDQPTGQVDKDGNELYFYQDKSGNQTRTKQVELNHWVENYYFQDSNGAYTGPLKFYLKSGENTIRIESVRDRVAIEKLYFYTVPADRSYTDFLYQQEQQGFVGGGDQLIAKVQAEHPSLKSDSMLFATFDRSSAATEPPSQSSLKLNIMGGDRWKTIGQWVEYEVNVPKAGLYKIALRYRQNLAAGLFSSREITVNGELPYAESAGVQFPFSGNWGVVTPKDEYGDAVLFKFNEGINTIRVKAVTGELNDVANSIENIIRALQEDYRKIAAVLGTMPDNMVVYDVEAELPEVVADFRAQGDMVKQIYAKLIGVLGEEGQFTAQLNQIVDNLYYMNDNPSYISGRMKQLNNDISSLGDFMATCREQPLELDYIMVAEKDYELPAADSDIFASLVHQAKIFFASFYTDLNTISGDRNNDKYDDYARIWTTTPRDYAIMVRQIIDRNFIPEYGIDLDFQLFPGSLTNSVLAGDVCEAMIQQGPGTIQDMAARHVIYPFNFFETTERTFTNKLTGETKSITVPGFKDIKSRYPNDLFGGVTIEMDKDETTGEGIFMTYGIPENLNFSLLYYRTDVCKEYNIPIPNTWDDYYTLIPLLQKYNMNIAAPDANVLIYQYGGTLYKDNGRYSNIDSDLYLNLFAKCNEFITQYKCPIAFDAQNRFKTGEMPIVMGEIGFFSTLSIFCPEIKGLWAFEVSPGVEQEDGSINRDVVPAGNYTFMLADSKYKENGWAFVQWWTNTATQVEYGRETESLVGQTGRYSSANREAFMSAPWKSSELDVLLEQLDNLRPKEVCFGDYLSARYLSFAKTEVLVEGKGDGRETILSHMNEINRTIKQKREELRLPE
;
A
#
# COMPACT_ATOMS: atom_id res chain seq x y z
N MET A 1 -27.37 39.91 10.83
CA MET A 1 -26.17 40.58 10.29
C MET A 1 -25.19 41.04 11.38
N ARG A 2 -25.55 41.93 12.33
CA ARG A 2 -24.61 42.46 13.35
C ARG A 2 -23.82 41.42 14.18
N LYS A 3 -24.45 40.30 14.61
CA LYS A 3 -23.76 39.24 15.36
C LYS A 3 -22.74 38.44 14.53
N LYS A 4 -22.99 38.25 13.23
CA LYS A 4 -22.08 37.54 12.31
C LYS A 4 -20.86 38.39 11.94
N VAL A 5 -21.04 39.70 11.83
CA VAL A 5 -19.93 40.66 11.59
C VAL A 5 -19.01 40.77 12.81
N ILE A 6 -19.57 40.81 14.02
CA ILE A 6 -18.78 40.84 15.26
C ILE A 6 -18.04 39.51 15.48
N ALA A 7 -18.66 38.37 15.17
CA ALA A 7 -17.98 37.07 15.21
C ALA A 7 -16.81 37.01 14.20
N GLY A 8 -16.99 37.55 12.99
CA GLY A 8 -15.91 37.64 12.00
C GLY A 8 -14.74 38.54 12.43
N ILE A 9 -15.02 39.66 13.10
CA ILE A 9 -13.98 40.57 13.62
C ILE A 9 -13.21 39.92 14.77
N CYS A 10 -13.89 39.22 15.68
CA CYS A 10 -13.23 38.49 16.78
C CYS A 10 -12.39 37.32 16.25
N LEU A 11 -12.84 36.62 15.21
CA LEU A 11 -12.06 35.53 14.61
C LEU A 11 -10.82 36.05 13.88
N LEU A 12 -10.92 37.19 13.19
CA LEU A 12 -9.77 37.84 12.55
C LEU A 12 -8.72 38.30 13.57
N ALA A 13 -9.16 38.77 14.74
CA ALA A 13 -8.27 39.14 15.84
C ALA A 13 -7.56 37.93 16.45
N VAL A 14 -8.23 36.77 16.53
CA VAL A 14 -7.63 35.50 16.97
C VAL A 14 -6.64 34.96 15.93
N LEU A 15 -6.97 35.05 14.63
CA LEU A 15 -6.04 34.68 13.55
C LEU A 15 -4.79 35.57 13.52
N LEU A 16 -4.94 36.88 13.75
CA LEU A 16 -3.81 37.81 13.90
C LEU A 16 -2.94 37.52 15.14
N GLN A 17 -3.53 37.00 16.22
CA GLN A 17 -2.78 36.56 17.39
C GLN A 17 -2.04 35.23 17.18
N ILE A 18 -2.62 34.31 16.39
CA ILE A 18 -1.95 33.04 16.02
C ILE A 18 -0.78 33.31 15.06
N PHE A 19 -0.93 34.25 14.11
CA PHE A 19 0.16 34.68 13.21
C PHE A 19 1.27 35.46 13.91
N ALA A 20 0.97 36.14 15.03
CA ALA A 20 2.00 36.78 15.86
C ALA A 20 2.81 35.78 16.70
N ALA A 21 2.33 34.54 16.87
CA ALA A 21 3.01 33.49 17.62
C ALA A 21 3.95 32.62 16.76
N THR A 22 3.90 32.72 15.42
CA THR A 22 4.73 31.92 14.49
C THR A 22 6.04 32.60 14.08
N THR A 23 6.48 33.64 14.80
CA THR A 23 7.81 34.24 14.63
C THR A 23 8.60 34.11 15.93
N PHE A 24 9.12 32.91 16.20
CA PHE A 24 10.17 32.72 17.21
C PHE A 24 11.34 31.96 16.59
N ALA A 25 12.40 32.74 16.38
CA ALA A 25 13.83 32.44 16.32
C ALA A 25 14.28 31.02 15.96
N ALA A 26 14.85 30.89 14.76
CA ALA A 26 15.97 29.98 14.51
C ALA A 26 17.23 30.61 15.13
N GLU A 27 17.91 29.87 16.00
CA GLU A 27 19.20 30.25 16.59
C GLU A 27 20.26 29.34 15.93
N GLU A 28 21.18 29.94 15.16
CA GLU A 28 22.31 29.24 14.54
C GLU A 28 23.23 28.66 15.63
N ILE A 29 23.36 27.34 15.67
CA ILE A 29 24.38 26.66 16.46
C ILE A 29 25.57 26.40 15.53
N ASP A 30 26.56 27.28 15.60
CA ASP A 30 27.86 27.11 14.93
C ASP A 30 28.75 26.20 15.79
N GLY A 31 28.88 24.94 15.39
CA GLY A 31 29.68 23.93 16.07
C GLY A 31 30.02 22.76 15.16
N GLU A 32 31.07 22.90 14.35
CA GLU A 32 31.66 21.77 13.60
C GLU A 32 32.04 20.62 14.55
N LEU A 33 31.22 19.58 14.59
CA LEU A 33 31.54 18.31 15.24
C LEU A 33 32.44 17.50 14.31
N LYS A 34 33.76 17.61 14.49
CA LYS A 34 34.73 16.78 13.76
C LYS A 34 34.69 15.35 14.30
N LEU A 35 34.19 14.43 13.47
CA LEU A 35 34.28 12.99 13.66
C LEU A 35 35.76 12.56 13.73
N GLU A 36 36.15 11.80 14.76
CA GLU A 36 37.50 11.17 14.81
C GLU A 36 37.62 10.00 13.82
N THR A 37 36.50 9.44 13.36
CA THR A 37 36.43 8.36 12.36
C THR A 37 35.29 8.59 11.37
N PRO A 38 35.53 8.44 10.05
CA PRO A 38 34.48 8.56 9.04
C PRO A 38 33.43 7.47 9.21
N PHE A 39 32.17 7.80 8.95
CA PHE A 39 31.07 6.83 8.91
C PHE A 39 31.34 5.79 7.83
N VAL A 40 31.33 4.51 8.21
CA VAL A 40 31.46 3.38 7.27
C VAL A 40 30.12 2.65 7.26
N PRO A 41 29.40 2.62 6.13
CA PRO A 41 28.15 1.88 6.04
C PRO A 41 28.40 0.38 6.25
N VAL A 42 27.53 -0.25 7.02
CA VAL A 42 27.49 -1.70 7.20
C VAL A 42 26.33 -2.21 6.36
N TYR A 43 26.55 -3.26 5.56
CA TYR A 43 25.53 -3.86 4.70
C TYR A 43 25.15 -5.27 5.19
N LEU A 44 23.91 -5.67 4.92
CA LEU A 44 23.38 -6.99 5.30
C LEU A 44 24.06 -8.10 4.49
N GLU A 45 24.31 -9.25 5.12
CA GLU A 45 24.85 -10.42 4.41
C GLU A 45 23.94 -10.85 3.24
N GLY A 46 24.54 -11.02 2.06
CA GLY A 46 23.85 -11.33 0.82
C GLY A 46 23.08 -10.16 0.19
N SER A 47 23.16 -8.94 0.74
CA SER A 47 22.54 -7.75 0.14
C SER A 47 23.35 -7.18 -1.02
N TYR A 48 22.70 -6.36 -1.83
CA TYR A 48 23.35 -5.67 -2.95
C TYR A 48 24.45 -4.72 -2.48
N GLY A 49 24.27 -4.04 -1.34
CA GLY A 49 25.30 -3.17 -0.76
C GLY A 49 26.55 -3.93 -0.36
N GLU A 50 26.40 -5.11 0.27
CA GLU A 50 27.54 -5.98 0.62
C GLU A 50 28.20 -6.51 -0.65
N PHE A 51 27.41 -6.91 -1.65
CA PHE A 51 27.91 -7.32 -2.95
C PHE A 51 28.76 -6.22 -3.60
N LEU A 52 28.30 -4.97 -3.61
CA LEU A 52 29.09 -3.84 -4.14
C LEU A 52 30.36 -3.61 -3.33
N GLN A 53 30.29 -3.67 -2.00
CA GLN A 53 31.46 -3.49 -1.12
C GLN A 53 32.53 -4.57 -1.37
N ASN A 54 32.12 -5.83 -1.47
CA ASN A 54 32.99 -6.96 -1.75
C ASN A 54 33.62 -6.88 -3.15
N ASN A 55 32.94 -6.21 -4.09
CA ASN A 55 33.38 -6.03 -5.47
C ASN A 55 33.88 -4.60 -5.78
N ALA A 56 34.12 -3.76 -4.77
CA ALA A 56 34.48 -2.34 -4.97
C ALA A 56 35.83 -2.13 -5.68
N ARG A 57 36.69 -3.15 -5.73
CA ARG A 57 37.99 -3.13 -6.43
C ARG A 57 37.93 -3.68 -7.85
N THR A 58 36.76 -4.09 -8.32
CA THR A 58 36.56 -4.58 -9.68
C THR A 58 36.45 -3.38 -10.62
N LEU A 59 37.05 -3.46 -11.80
CA LEU A 59 37.06 -2.33 -12.74
C LEU A 59 35.67 -2.11 -13.35
N ASP A 60 35.12 -0.90 -13.17
CA ASP A 60 33.92 -0.38 -13.84
C ASP A 60 34.25 0.30 -15.19
N ASP A 61 35.53 0.54 -15.51
CA ASP A 61 35.97 1.31 -16.68
C ASP A 61 36.43 0.42 -17.86
N ILE A 62 35.58 -0.50 -18.31
CA ILE A 62 35.86 -1.29 -19.52
C ILE A 62 34.79 -0.93 -20.55
N ASP A 63 35.14 -0.13 -21.55
CA ASP A 63 34.24 0.30 -22.62
C ASP A 63 33.87 -0.88 -23.54
N ASN A 64 32.94 -1.73 -23.07
CA ASN A 64 32.52 -2.97 -23.70
C ASN A 64 31.02 -3.20 -23.46
N VAL A 65 30.25 -3.23 -24.56
CA VAL A 65 28.86 -3.71 -24.57
C VAL A 65 28.83 -5.18 -25.00
N VAL A 66 28.21 -6.05 -24.20
CA VAL A 66 28.02 -7.47 -24.50
C VAL A 66 26.54 -7.73 -24.75
N ASN A 67 26.17 -7.91 -26.02
CA ASN A 67 24.80 -8.22 -26.39
C ASN A 67 24.44 -9.68 -26.08
N VAL A 68 23.20 -9.91 -25.65
CA VAL A 68 22.58 -11.23 -25.51
C VAL A 68 21.80 -11.54 -26.79
N ASP A 69 21.95 -12.75 -27.32
CA ASP A 69 21.15 -13.25 -28.44
C ASP A 69 19.75 -13.67 -27.95
N VAL A 70 18.92 -12.66 -27.64
CA VAL A 70 17.59 -12.82 -27.03
C VAL A 70 16.72 -13.89 -27.75
N PRO A 71 16.62 -13.90 -29.10
CA PRO A 71 15.79 -14.88 -29.81
C PRO A 71 16.30 -16.33 -29.77
N ASN A 72 17.54 -16.56 -29.32
CA ASN A 72 18.13 -17.91 -29.31
C ASN A 72 18.55 -18.30 -27.88
N PRO A 73 17.60 -18.54 -26.97
CA PRO A 73 17.92 -18.98 -25.63
C PRO A 73 18.55 -20.39 -25.63
N LYS A 74 19.44 -20.63 -24.68
CA LYS A 74 20.01 -21.96 -24.41
C LYS A 74 18.96 -22.90 -23.81
N ALA A 75 18.09 -22.35 -22.95
CA ALA A 75 16.96 -23.07 -22.34
C ALA A 75 15.84 -22.08 -22.02
N ALA A 76 14.59 -22.53 -22.11
CA ALA A 76 13.42 -21.74 -21.72
C ALA A 76 12.29 -22.66 -21.26
N SER A 77 11.36 -22.13 -20.46
CA SER A 77 10.09 -22.80 -20.15
C SER A 77 9.15 -22.87 -21.35
N ASP A 78 8.24 -23.84 -21.37
CA ASP A 78 7.32 -24.10 -22.51
C ASP A 78 6.36 -22.95 -22.81
N ASN A 79 6.09 -22.09 -21.83
CA ASN A 79 5.20 -20.93 -21.95
C ASN A 79 5.91 -19.66 -22.48
N ILE A 80 7.20 -19.72 -22.76
CA ILE A 80 7.97 -18.61 -23.32
C ILE A 80 7.87 -18.66 -24.85
N THR A 81 7.53 -17.53 -25.47
CA THR A 81 7.34 -17.46 -26.93
C THR A 81 8.22 -16.38 -27.56
N ILE A 82 8.42 -16.49 -28.88
CA ILE A 82 9.09 -15.47 -29.69
C ILE A 82 8.11 -15.09 -30.80
N ASP A 83 7.76 -13.81 -30.88
CA ASP A 83 6.75 -13.32 -31.83
C ASP A 83 7.09 -11.90 -32.34
N THR A 84 6.20 -11.35 -33.15
CA THR A 84 6.18 -9.94 -33.55
C THR A 84 5.32 -9.15 -32.57
N VAL A 85 5.91 -8.13 -31.95
CA VAL A 85 5.22 -7.21 -31.02
C VAL A 85 5.36 -5.79 -31.54
N ASP A 86 4.22 -5.11 -31.74
CA ASP A 86 4.16 -3.72 -32.19
C ASP A 86 5.11 -3.40 -33.37
N GLY A 87 5.10 -4.27 -34.38
CA GLY A 87 5.92 -4.14 -35.59
C GLY A 87 7.39 -4.55 -35.48
N ARG A 88 7.91 -4.88 -34.29
CA ARG A 88 9.26 -5.45 -34.10
C ARG A 88 9.21 -6.98 -34.10
N ASN A 89 10.10 -7.62 -34.86
CA ASN A 89 10.16 -9.08 -34.99
C ASN A 89 11.19 -9.68 -34.01
N ASN A 90 11.09 -10.99 -33.77
CA ASN A 90 11.99 -11.76 -32.91
C ASN A 90 12.01 -11.25 -31.45
N VAL A 91 10.83 -10.90 -30.93
CA VAL A 91 10.67 -10.39 -29.56
C VAL A 91 10.33 -11.54 -28.64
N LEU A 92 11.08 -11.70 -27.55
CA LEU A 92 10.85 -12.73 -26.53
C LEU A 92 9.71 -12.28 -25.61
N ILE A 93 8.65 -13.07 -25.50
CA ILE A 93 7.55 -12.82 -24.57
C ILE A 93 7.71 -13.74 -23.37
N THR A 94 7.87 -13.14 -22.21
CA THR A 94 7.88 -13.84 -20.91
C THR A 94 6.52 -13.67 -20.24
N GLU A 95 5.94 -14.79 -19.79
CA GLU A 95 4.66 -14.82 -19.08
C GLU A 95 4.85 -14.56 -17.58
N GLU A 96 3.77 -14.67 -16.78
CA GLU A 96 3.83 -14.46 -15.32
C GLU A 96 4.70 -15.50 -14.58
N THR A 97 4.94 -16.66 -15.19
CA THR A 97 5.79 -17.74 -14.66
C THR A 97 6.76 -18.25 -15.73
N GLY A 98 7.76 -19.02 -15.32
CA GLY A 98 8.75 -19.64 -16.22
C GLY A 98 10.08 -18.89 -16.24
N PHE A 99 11.05 -19.45 -16.96
CA PHE A 99 12.40 -18.89 -17.06
C PHE A 99 12.94 -18.93 -18.48
N VAL A 100 13.94 -18.10 -18.74
CA VAL A 100 14.74 -18.10 -19.97
C VAL A 100 16.21 -17.95 -19.60
N GLU A 101 17.07 -18.75 -20.24
CA GLU A 101 18.50 -18.81 -19.97
C GLU A 101 19.32 -18.66 -21.26
N TRP A 102 20.35 -17.82 -21.20
CA TRP A 102 21.29 -17.58 -22.29
C TRP A 102 22.72 -17.88 -21.87
N LYS A 103 23.58 -18.09 -22.88
CA LYS A 103 25.03 -18.06 -22.73
C LYS A 103 25.58 -16.79 -23.38
N ILE A 104 26.47 -16.12 -22.68
CA ILE A 104 27.24 -14.99 -23.23
C ILE A 104 28.73 -15.23 -23.02
N ASN A 105 29.54 -14.54 -23.81
CA ASN A 105 30.99 -14.53 -23.64
C ASN A 105 31.46 -13.11 -23.34
N VAL A 106 32.15 -12.93 -22.23
CA VAL A 106 32.61 -11.63 -21.73
C VAL A 106 34.14 -11.59 -21.80
N GLN A 107 34.70 -10.54 -22.40
CA GLN A 107 36.15 -10.45 -22.57
C GLN A 107 36.88 -10.25 -21.24
N THR A 108 36.37 -9.36 -20.40
CA THR A 108 37.01 -8.95 -19.15
C THR A 108 36.06 -9.19 -17.98
N ALA A 109 36.57 -9.76 -16.89
CA ALA A 109 35.75 -9.90 -15.68
C ALA A 109 35.50 -8.52 -15.06
N GLY A 110 34.30 -8.26 -14.57
CA GLY A 110 33.91 -6.93 -14.09
C GLY A 110 32.48 -6.89 -13.57
N LEU A 111 32.09 -5.72 -13.07
CA LEU A 111 30.70 -5.40 -12.77
C LEU A 111 30.05 -4.81 -14.01
N TYR A 112 28.86 -5.30 -14.33
CA TYR A 112 28.10 -4.88 -15.50
C TYR A 112 26.65 -4.59 -15.12
N VAL A 113 26.08 -3.55 -15.72
CA VAL A 113 24.65 -3.30 -15.71
C VAL A 113 23.98 -4.14 -16.78
N LEU A 114 22.84 -4.75 -16.45
CA LEU A 114 21.98 -5.41 -17.42
C LEU A 114 20.98 -4.39 -17.99
N GLY A 115 21.28 -3.93 -19.21
CA GLY A 115 20.39 -3.10 -20.03
C GLY A 115 19.34 -3.91 -20.76
N VAL A 116 18.18 -3.30 -20.99
CA VAL A 116 17.03 -3.94 -21.61
C VAL A 116 16.22 -2.96 -22.47
N ASP A 117 15.80 -3.44 -23.64
CA ASP A 117 14.75 -2.81 -24.45
C ASP A 117 13.52 -3.71 -24.38
N TYR A 118 12.42 -3.19 -23.85
CA TYR A 118 11.22 -3.96 -23.57
C TYR A 118 9.94 -3.25 -23.98
N TYR A 119 8.89 -4.04 -24.18
CA TYR A 119 7.54 -3.57 -24.44
C TYR A 119 6.63 -3.96 -23.28
N THR A 120 5.93 -2.97 -22.72
CA THR A 120 4.92 -3.18 -21.70
C THR A 120 3.67 -3.79 -22.33
N ILE A 121 3.49 -5.11 -22.17
CA ILE A 121 2.27 -5.77 -22.60
C ILE A 121 1.21 -5.63 -21.50
N GLU A 122 -0.05 -5.44 -21.88
CA GLU A 122 -1.18 -5.33 -20.94
C GLU A 122 -1.11 -6.42 -19.86
N GLY A 123 -1.08 -5.98 -18.60
CA GLY A 123 -0.90 -6.82 -17.42
C GLY A 123 -1.82 -6.45 -16.27
N LYS A 124 -1.38 -6.73 -15.04
CA LYS A 124 -2.16 -6.48 -13.81
C LYS A 124 -1.91 -5.09 -13.22
N GLY A 125 -1.11 -4.25 -13.87
CA GLY A 125 -0.84 -2.86 -13.49
C GLY A 125 0.20 -2.67 -12.38
N GLY A 126 0.85 -3.75 -11.92
CA GLY A 126 1.98 -3.67 -10.99
C GLY A 126 3.33 -3.61 -11.71
N LYS A 127 4.42 -3.34 -10.98
CA LYS A 127 5.79 -3.45 -11.53
C LYS A 127 6.04 -4.86 -12.07
N ILE A 128 6.78 -4.94 -13.18
CA ILE A 128 7.22 -6.20 -13.78
C ILE A 128 8.44 -6.66 -12.98
N GLU A 129 8.37 -7.83 -12.32
CA GLU A 129 9.45 -8.35 -11.46
C GLU A 129 10.06 -9.62 -12.06
N ARG A 130 11.39 -9.70 -12.05
CA ARG A 130 12.17 -10.84 -12.50
C ARG A 130 13.24 -11.23 -11.46
N SER A 131 13.44 -12.53 -11.27
CA SER A 131 14.62 -13.06 -10.58
C SER A 131 15.76 -13.22 -11.59
N ILE A 132 16.92 -12.63 -11.32
CA ILE A 132 18.08 -12.65 -12.21
C ILE A 132 19.21 -13.48 -11.58
N TYR A 133 19.61 -14.55 -12.26
CA TYR A 133 20.70 -15.42 -11.84
C TYR A 133 21.86 -15.34 -12.82
N ILE A 134 23.06 -15.26 -12.27
CA ILE A 134 24.31 -15.29 -13.04
C ILE A 134 25.06 -16.56 -12.65
N ASN A 135 25.43 -17.37 -13.64
CA ASN A 135 26.13 -18.64 -13.43
C ASN A 135 25.40 -19.61 -12.48
N GLY A 136 24.06 -19.55 -12.46
CA GLY A 136 23.20 -20.38 -11.60
C GLY A 136 23.07 -19.86 -10.16
N GLU A 137 23.71 -18.74 -9.82
CA GLU A 137 23.70 -18.14 -8.50
C GLU A 137 22.90 -16.83 -8.50
N LEU A 138 22.10 -16.65 -7.45
CA LEU A 138 21.53 -15.35 -7.12
C LEU A 138 22.62 -14.57 -6.36
N GLN A 139 23.28 -13.62 -7.01
CA GLN A 139 24.48 -12.96 -6.46
C GLN A 139 24.18 -12.10 -5.22
N TYR A 140 22.95 -11.62 -5.07
CA TYR A 140 22.47 -10.84 -3.94
C TYR A 140 20.93 -10.86 -3.88
N ASN A 141 20.36 -10.53 -2.72
CA ASN A 141 18.92 -10.69 -2.41
C ASN A 141 18.00 -9.88 -3.33
N GLU A 142 18.36 -8.64 -3.63
CA GLU A 142 17.59 -7.69 -4.44
C GLU A 142 17.45 -8.15 -5.90
N ALA A 143 18.37 -8.99 -6.40
CA ALA A 143 18.25 -9.61 -7.73
C ALA A 143 17.06 -10.58 -7.84
N ARG A 144 16.45 -10.99 -6.72
CA ARG A 144 15.26 -11.85 -6.71
C ARG A 144 14.03 -11.13 -7.26
N THR A 145 13.96 -9.82 -7.07
CA THR A 145 12.81 -9.00 -7.47
C THR A 145 13.28 -7.80 -8.28
N ALA A 146 14.25 -8.00 -9.16
CA ALA A 146 14.71 -6.95 -10.06
C ALA A 146 13.54 -6.51 -10.96
N CYS A 147 13.25 -5.22 -11.02
CA CYS A 147 12.01 -4.72 -11.64
C CYS A 147 12.23 -3.83 -12.86
N LEU A 148 11.20 -3.80 -13.71
CA LEU A 148 10.99 -2.85 -14.80
C LEU A 148 9.69 -2.08 -14.54
N ASP A 149 9.66 -0.83 -14.98
CA ASP A 149 8.50 0.03 -14.78
C ASP A 149 7.43 -0.23 -15.83
N ARG A 150 6.18 -0.02 -15.43
CA ARG A 150 5.07 0.23 -16.35
C ARG A 150 4.85 1.72 -16.40
N ASN A 151 4.53 2.23 -17.57
CA ASN A 151 4.35 3.67 -17.75
C ASN A 151 2.86 4.00 -17.87
N PHE A 152 2.46 5.15 -17.35
CA PHE A 152 1.08 5.58 -17.31
C PHE A 152 0.92 7.00 -17.88
N VAL A 153 -0.21 7.22 -18.53
CA VAL A 153 -0.60 8.51 -19.12
C VAL A 153 -2.03 8.87 -18.73
N ASP A 154 -2.30 10.16 -18.64
CA ASP A 154 -3.64 10.68 -18.39
C ASP A 154 -4.43 10.73 -19.70
N GLN A 155 -5.64 10.15 -19.70
CA GLN A 155 -6.49 10.17 -20.89
C GLN A 155 -7.06 11.57 -21.13
N PRO A 156 -7.23 11.96 -22.41
CA PRO A 156 -7.91 13.20 -22.76
C PRO A 156 -9.34 13.21 -22.20
N THR A 157 -9.80 14.37 -21.73
CA THR A 157 -11.14 14.49 -21.12
C THR A 157 -12.27 14.39 -22.15
N GLY A 158 -12.00 14.74 -23.41
CA GLY A 158 -13.02 15.00 -24.42
C GLY A 158 -13.89 16.23 -24.13
N GLN A 159 -13.62 16.99 -23.04
CA GLN A 159 -14.25 18.27 -22.76
C GLN A 159 -13.43 19.39 -23.38
N VAL A 160 -14.10 20.40 -23.93
CA VAL A 160 -13.44 21.60 -24.45
C VAL A 160 -13.84 22.83 -23.64
N ASP A 161 -12.92 23.79 -23.55
CA ASP A 161 -13.20 25.12 -23.04
C ASP A 161 -14.11 25.90 -24.02
N LYS A 162 -14.42 27.16 -23.67
CA LYS A 162 -15.28 28.02 -24.50
C LYS A 162 -14.66 28.37 -25.86
N ASP A 163 -13.35 28.24 -25.99
CA ASP A 163 -12.57 28.57 -27.18
C ASP A 163 -12.29 27.31 -28.04
N GLY A 164 -12.76 26.14 -27.60
CA GLY A 164 -12.64 24.87 -28.31
C GLY A 164 -11.35 24.10 -28.00
N ASN A 165 -10.55 24.53 -27.00
CA ASN A 165 -9.36 23.81 -26.59
C ASN A 165 -9.73 22.68 -25.63
N GLU A 166 -9.10 21.51 -25.78
CA GLU A 166 -9.33 20.39 -24.87
C GLU A 166 -8.87 20.71 -23.44
N LEU A 167 -9.75 20.45 -22.48
CA LEU A 167 -9.44 20.59 -21.06
C LEU A 167 -8.62 19.40 -20.59
N TYR A 168 -7.56 19.65 -19.83
CA TYR A 168 -6.77 18.58 -19.22
C TYR A 168 -7.54 17.87 -18.09
N PHE A 169 -8.42 18.57 -17.35
CA PHE A 169 -9.23 17.99 -16.28
C PHE A 169 -10.73 18.16 -16.55
N TYR A 170 -11.54 17.19 -16.09
CA TYR A 170 -12.99 17.33 -16.11
C TYR A 170 -13.40 18.50 -15.22
N GLN A 171 -14.28 19.37 -15.70
CA GLN A 171 -14.75 20.51 -14.94
C GLN A 171 -16.28 20.47 -14.76
N ASP A 172 -16.75 20.58 -13.52
CA ASP A 172 -18.17 20.69 -13.22
C ASP A 172 -18.69 22.14 -13.45
N LYS A 173 -20.01 22.34 -13.34
CA LYS A 173 -20.64 23.65 -13.49
C LYS A 173 -20.20 24.68 -12.42
N SER A 174 -19.77 24.21 -11.26
CA SER A 174 -19.23 25.03 -10.16
C SER A 174 -17.74 25.36 -10.35
N GLY A 175 -17.13 24.81 -11.39
CA GLY A 175 -15.74 25.02 -11.76
C GLY A 175 -14.73 24.10 -11.06
N ASN A 176 -15.20 23.13 -10.27
CA ASN A 176 -14.34 22.14 -9.63
C ASN A 176 -13.76 21.20 -10.68
N GLN A 177 -12.47 20.90 -10.54
CA GLN A 177 -11.75 19.97 -11.40
C GLN A 177 -11.71 18.58 -10.80
N THR A 178 -11.84 17.59 -11.66
CA THR A 178 -11.72 16.16 -11.35
C THR A 178 -10.68 15.54 -12.27
N ARG A 179 -9.88 14.62 -11.73
CA ARG A 179 -8.83 13.92 -12.46
C ARG A 179 -9.40 13.16 -13.66
N THR A 180 -8.59 12.99 -14.69
CA THR A 180 -8.93 12.13 -15.82
C THR A 180 -8.72 10.67 -15.47
N LYS A 181 -9.20 9.78 -16.34
CA LYS A 181 -8.85 8.37 -16.24
C LYS A 181 -7.37 8.22 -16.59
N GLN A 182 -6.60 7.62 -15.70
CA GLN A 182 -5.23 7.25 -15.98
C GLN A 182 -5.21 5.86 -16.61
N VAL A 183 -4.41 5.67 -17.65
CA VAL A 183 -4.24 4.37 -18.32
C VAL A 183 -2.78 4.02 -18.45
N GLU A 184 -2.52 2.72 -18.42
CA GLU A 184 -1.21 2.17 -18.73
C GLU A 184 -0.90 2.37 -20.23
N LEU A 185 0.32 2.83 -20.51
CA LEU A 185 0.84 3.01 -21.85
C LEU A 185 1.62 1.76 -22.28
N ASN A 186 1.06 1.03 -23.24
CA ASN A 186 1.72 -0.10 -23.87
C ASN A 186 2.64 0.41 -24.99
N HIS A 187 3.94 0.49 -24.72
CA HIS A 187 4.92 1.03 -25.66
C HIS A 187 6.31 0.44 -25.47
N TRP A 188 7.21 0.72 -26.41
CA TRP A 188 8.62 0.37 -26.31
C TRP A 188 9.34 1.32 -25.36
N VAL A 189 10.00 0.74 -24.36
CA VAL A 189 10.96 1.42 -23.49
C VAL A 189 12.35 0.95 -23.90
N GLU A 190 13.17 1.90 -24.36
CA GLU A 190 14.52 1.64 -24.85
C GLU A 190 15.57 2.15 -23.87
N ASN A 191 16.75 1.55 -23.90
CA ASN A 191 17.90 1.92 -23.07
C ASN A 191 17.59 1.89 -21.56
N TYR A 192 16.73 0.97 -21.13
CA TYR A 192 16.38 0.81 -19.72
C TYR A 192 17.29 -0.17 -19.00
N TYR A 193 17.10 -0.31 -17.70
CA TYR A 193 17.86 -1.22 -16.86
C TYR A 193 17.01 -1.76 -15.72
N PHE A 194 17.40 -2.91 -15.18
CA PHE A 194 16.75 -3.48 -14.01
C PHE A 194 17.06 -2.68 -12.75
N GLN A 195 16.02 -2.40 -11.97
CA GLN A 195 16.08 -1.64 -10.71
C GLN A 195 15.75 -2.54 -9.53
N ASP A 196 16.13 -2.12 -8.32
CA ASP A 196 15.62 -2.74 -7.10
C ASP A 196 14.14 -2.41 -6.92
N SER A 197 13.28 -3.43 -6.84
CA SER A 197 11.84 -3.24 -6.62
C SER A 197 11.50 -2.61 -5.29
N ASN A 198 12.40 -2.71 -4.30
CA ASN A 198 12.20 -2.16 -2.97
C ASN A 198 12.67 -0.71 -2.86
N GLY A 199 13.40 -0.21 -3.85
CA GLY A 199 13.95 1.14 -3.83
C GLY A 199 15.01 1.36 -2.76
N ALA A 200 15.57 0.31 -2.16
CA ALA A 200 16.71 0.43 -1.24
C ALA A 200 17.99 0.87 -1.97
N TYR A 201 18.02 0.75 -3.30
CA TYR A 201 19.07 1.27 -4.15
C TYR A 201 18.46 1.94 -5.38
N THR A 202 18.95 3.13 -5.72
CA THR A 202 18.31 4.02 -6.69
C THR A 202 18.91 3.91 -8.09
N GLY A 203 20.17 3.48 -8.18
CA GLY A 203 20.89 3.23 -9.43
C GLY A 203 20.58 1.86 -10.06
N PRO A 204 21.15 1.59 -11.25
CA PRO A 204 21.03 0.29 -11.90
C PRO A 204 21.62 -0.84 -11.07
N LEU A 205 20.98 -2.00 -11.10
CA LEU A 205 21.52 -3.22 -10.52
C LEU A 205 22.73 -3.72 -11.34
N LYS A 206 23.87 -3.87 -10.66
CA LYS A 206 25.13 -4.38 -11.23
C LYS A 206 25.32 -5.86 -10.91
N PHE A 207 25.85 -6.59 -11.89
CA PHE A 207 26.13 -8.02 -11.80
C PHE A 207 27.60 -8.30 -12.08
N TYR A 208 28.20 -9.23 -11.34
CA TYR A 208 29.58 -9.64 -11.56
C TYR A 208 29.65 -10.74 -12.63
N LEU A 209 30.34 -10.46 -13.73
CA LEU A 209 30.57 -11.42 -14.81
C LEU A 209 32.02 -11.87 -14.81
N LYS A 210 32.25 -13.17 -15.03
CA LYS A 210 33.60 -13.75 -15.19
C LYS A 210 34.10 -13.50 -16.62
N SER A 211 35.41 -13.48 -16.84
CA SER A 211 35.94 -13.54 -18.21
C SER A 211 35.64 -14.93 -18.81
N GLY A 212 35.26 -14.97 -20.08
CA GLY A 212 34.83 -16.17 -20.78
C GLY A 212 33.30 -16.37 -20.76
N GLU A 213 32.88 -17.64 -20.80
CA GLU A 213 31.48 -18.02 -20.83
C GLU A 213 30.78 -17.74 -19.49
N ASN A 214 29.65 -17.04 -19.54
CA ASN A 214 28.72 -16.88 -18.42
C ASN A 214 27.32 -17.32 -18.84
N THR A 215 26.52 -17.79 -17.88
CA THR A 215 25.09 -18.04 -18.10
C THR A 215 24.24 -17.01 -17.38
N ILE A 216 23.22 -16.48 -18.05
CA ILE A 216 22.24 -15.59 -17.43
C ILE A 216 20.88 -16.26 -17.50
N ARG A 217 20.20 -16.34 -16.37
CA ARG A 217 18.81 -16.79 -16.31
C ARG A 217 17.94 -15.66 -15.77
N ILE A 218 16.86 -15.38 -16.47
CA ILE A 218 15.78 -14.49 -16.03
C ILE A 218 14.56 -15.38 -15.77
N GLU A 219 14.00 -15.29 -14.57
CA GLU A 219 12.83 -16.03 -14.12
C GLU A 219 11.69 -15.06 -13.79
N SER A 220 10.48 -15.35 -14.28
CA SER A 220 9.30 -14.52 -14.07
C SER A 220 8.79 -14.63 -12.63
N VAL A 221 8.64 -13.48 -11.97
CA VAL A 221 8.11 -13.37 -10.60
C VAL A 221 6.73 -12.72 -10.59
N ARG A 222 6.58 -11.65 -11.36
CA ARG A 222 5.31 -10.93 -11.50
C ARG A 222 5.18 -10.31 -12.89
N ASP A 223 3.99 -10.49 -13.47
CA ASP A 223 3.53 -9.86 -14.71
C ASP A 223 4.31 -10.27 -15.98
N ARG A 224 3.71 -10.04 -17.16
CA ARG A 224 4.27 -10.39 -18.48
C ARG A 224 5.03 -9.22 -19.11
N VAL A 225 6.05 -9.53 -19.90
CA VAL A 225 6.81 -8.50 -20.65
C VAL A 225 7.39 -9.06 -21.95
N ALA A 226 7.45 -8.21 -22.97
CA ALA A 226 8.14 -8.48 -24.23
C ALA A 226 9.55 -7.87 -24.19
N ILE A 227 10.57 -8.63 -24.54
CA ILE A 227 11.97 -8.23 -24.50
C ILE A 227 12.55 -8.34 -25.91
N GLU A 228 13.02 -7.22 -26.45
CA GLU A 228 13.72 -7.20 -27.74
C GLU A 228 15.23 -7.36 -27.55
N LYS A 229 15.81 -6.56 -26.66
CA LYS A 229 17.26 -6.55 -26.43
C LYS A 229 17.57 -6.73 -24.96
N LEU A 230 18.61 -7.51 -24.71
CA LEU A 230 19.33 -7.59 -23.45
C LEU A 230 20.81 -7.40 -23.75
N TYR A 231 21.48 -6.58 -22.94
CA TYR A 231 22.88 -6.31 -23.13
C TYR A 231 23.53 -5.92 -21.81
N PHE A 232 24.79 -6.30 -21.64
CA PHE A 232 25.59 -5.86 -20.52
C PHE A 232 26.47 -4.70 -20.94
N TYR A 233 26.53 -3.68 -20.11
CA TYR A 233 27.43 -2.55 -20.30
C TYR A 233 28.00 -2.11 -18.96
N THR A 234 29.13 -1.41 -19.01
CA THR A 234 29.75 -0.83 -17.84
C THR A 234 29.34 0.63 -17.72
N VAL A 235 29.26 1.13 -16.49
CA VAL A 235 29.04 2.54 -16.20
C VAL A 235 30.33 3.06 -15.58
N PRO A 236 30.97 4.10 -16.14
CA PRO A 236 32.17 4.67 -15.55
C PRO A 236 31.94 5.03 -14.09
N ALA A 237 32.93 4.77 -13.23
CA ALA A 237 32.84 5.15 -11.83
C ALA A 237 32.77 6.69 -11.72
N ASP A 238 31.73 7.20 -11.05
CA ASP A 238 31.50 8.60 -10.71
C ASP A 238 31.60 9.58 -11.90
N ARG A 239 30.51 9.73 -12.66
CA ARG A 239 30.37 10.81 -13.65
C ARG A 239 30.34 12.15 -12.91
N SER A 240 31.48 12.81 -12.79
CA SER A 240 31.55 14.14 -12.19
C SER A 240 30.88 15.18 -13.09
N TYR A 241 30.21 16.18 -12.49
CA TYR A 241 29.64 17.29 -13.25
C TYR A 241 30.72 18.06 -14.04
N THR A 242 31.94 18.13 -13.50
CA THR A 242 33.08 18.79 -14.16
C THR A 242 33.46 18.10 -15.46
N ASP A 243 33.55 16.76 -15.48
CA ASP A 243 33.86 16.00 -16.69
C ASP A 243 32.75 16.10 -17.72
N PHE A 244 31.49 16.11 -17.25
CA PHE A 244 30.33 16.34 -18.11
C PHE A 244 30.39 17.70 -18.81
N LEU A 245 30.60 18.78 -18.04
CA LEU A 245 30.71 20.14 -18.58
C LEU A 245 31.83 20.22 -19.62
N TYR A 246 33.01 19.69 -19.30
CA TYR A 246 34.14 19.68 -20.21
C TYR A 246 33.83 18.95 -21.52
N GLN A 247 33.16 17.79 -21.45
CA GLN A 247 32.69 17.08 -22.65
C GLN A 247 31.69 17.90 -23.47
N GLN A 248 30.73 18.57 -22.83
CA GLN A 248 29.71 19.35 -23.54
C GLN A 248 30.29 20.60 -24.19
N GLU A 249 31.21 21.30 -23.51
CA GLU A 249 31.92 22.46 -24.07
C GLU A 249 32.74 22.09 -25.30
N GLN A 250 33.41 20.92 -25.29
CA GLN A 250 34.12 20.40 -26.47
C GLN A 250 33.17 20.10 -27.64
N GLN A 251 31.93 19.70 -27.36
CA GLN A 251 30.90 19.47 -28.36
C GLN A 251 30.20 20.76 -28.84
N GLY A 252 30.63 21.93 -28.34
CA GLY A 252 30.11 23.23 -28.75
C GLY A 252 28.82 23.65 -28.09
N PHE A 253 28.38 22.94 -27.03
CA PHE A 253 27.27 23.39 -26.19
C PHE A 253 27.77 24.49 -25.26
N VAL A 254 27.12 25.65 -25.30
CA VAL A 254 27.44 26.80 -24.44
C VAL A 254 26.25 27.11 -23.53
N GLY A 255 26.55 27.48 -22.28
CA GLY A 255 25.59 28.01 -21.32
C GLY A 255 25.85 29.50 -21.06
N GLY A 256 24.80 30.31 -21.06
CA GLY A 256 24.90 31.75 -20.76
C GLY A 256 23.64 32.50 -21.15
N GLY A 257 23.41 33.65 -20.51
CA GLY A 257 22.21 34.47 -20.71
C GLY A 257 21.27 34.47 -19.50
N ASP A 258 20.24 35.30 -19.58
CA ASP A 258 19.35 35.67 -18.48
C ASP A 258 17.86 35.48 -18.81
N GLN A 259 17.52 34.58 -19.74
CA GLN A 259 16.12 34.35 -20.14
C GLN A 259 15.48 33.12 -19.49
N LEU A 260 14.19 33.24 -19.16
CA LEU A 260 13.31 32.10 -18.92
C LEU A 260 12.94 31.47 -20.27
N ILE A 261 13.26 30.19 -20.43
CA ILE A 261 13.02 29.45 -21.68
C ILE A 261 11.64 28.81 -21.68
N ALA A 262 11.29 28.14 -20.58
CA ALA A 262 10.01 27.46 -20.46
C ALA A 262 9.59 27.35 -18.98
N LYS A 263 8.27 27.31 -18.77
CA LYS A 263 7.64 26.92 -17.51
C LYS A 263 6.63 25.81 -17.80
N VAL A 264 6.81 24.66 -17.19
CA VAL A 264 5.94 23.49 -17.31
C VAL A 264 5.17 23.30 -16.01
N GLN A 265 3.86 23.18 -16.10
CA GLN A 265 2.98 22.98 -14.95
C GLN A 265 3.08 21.53 -14.46
N ALA A 266 3.27 21.33 -13.16
CA ALA A 266 3.57 20.02 -12.59
C ALA A 266 2.39 19.05 -12.68
N GLU A 267 1.17 19.56 -12.70
CA GLU A 267 -0.07 18.79 -12.82
C GLU A 267 -0.32 18.25 -14.24
N HIS A 268 0.52 18.59 -15.22
CA HIS A 268 0.43 18.12 -16.60
C HIS A 268 1.64 17.24 -17.00
N PRO A 269 1.79 16.04 -16.41
CA PRO A 269 2.85 15.11 -16.79
C PRO A 269 2.63 14.54 -18.20
N SER A 270 3.72 14.28 -18.92
CA SER A 270 3.67 13.54 -20.19
C SER A 270 3.72 12.03 -19.98
N LEU A 271 4.44 11.57 -18.96
CA LEU A 271 4.60 10.15 -18.65
C LEU A 271 4.88 9.94 -17.16
N LYS A 272 4.44 8.81 -16.62
CA LYS A 272 4.56 8.49 -15.19
C LYS A 272 4.91 7.02 -14.97
N SER A 273 5.61 6.72 -13.89
CA SER A 273 6.00 5.35 -13.54
C SER A 273 4.95 4.56 -12.76
N ASP A 274 3.93 5.23 -12.23
CA ASP A 274 3.02 4.67 -11.23
C ASP A 274 1.66 5.37 -11.27
N SER A 275 0.58 4.61 -11.08
CA SER A 275 -0.78 5.11 -11.10
C SER A 275 -1.14 6.04 -9.93
N MET A 276 -0.36 6.00 -8.85
CA MET A 276 -0.47 6.94 -7.72
C MET A 276 -0.12 8.38 -8.10
N LEU A 277 0.61 8.57 -9.20
CA LEU A 277 1.10 9.87 -9.62
C LEU A 277 -0.01 10.59 -10.40
N PHE A 278 -0.80 11.40 -9.71
CA PHE A 278 -1.81 12.24 -10.35
C PHE A 278 -1.95 13.58 -9.64
N ALA A 279 -2.48 14.55 -10.38
CA ALA A 279 -2.65 15.91 -9.92
C ALA A 279 -3.55 16.00 -8.67
N THR A 280 -3.21 16.93 -7.79
CA THR A 280 -3.92 17.25 -6.55
C THR A 280 -4.14 18.76 -6.47
N PHE A 281 -4.75 19.25 -5.40
CA PHE A 281 -5.04 20.67 -5.24
C PHE A 281 -4.35 21.25 -4.02
N ASP A 282 -3.78 22.45 -4.18
CA ASP A 282 -3.39 23.36 -3.12
C ASP A 282 -4.22 24.64 -3.19
N ARG A 283 -4.74 25.05 -2.03
CA ARG A 283 -5.46 26.31 -1.84
C ARG A 283 -4.77 27.23 -0.85
N SER A 284 -3.72 26.76 -0.20
CA SER A 284 -3.08 27.49 0.89
C SER A 284 -2.31 28.70 0.41
N SER A 285 -1.70 28.63 -0.79
CA SER A 285 -0.93 29.72 -1.39
C SER A 285 -1.70 30.40 -2.52
N ALA A 286 -1.55 31.73 -2.63
CA ALA A 286 -2.11 32.52 -3.73
C ALA A 286 -1.22 32.47 -4.99
N ALA A 287 0.02 32.00 -4.84
CA ALA A 287 1.02 31.91 -5.90
C ALA A 287 1.00 30.54 -6.63
N THR A 288 0.23 29.57 -6.14
CA THR A 288 0.03 28.27 -6.80
C THR A 288 -0.72 28.46 -8.11
N GLU A 289 -0.25 27.81 -9.18
CA GLU A 289 -0.74 28.01 -10.54
C GLU A 289 -1.51 26.76 -11.03
N PRO A 290 -2.79 26.85 -11.41
CA PRO A 290 -3.68 28.00 -11.29
C PRO A 290 -4.18 28.25 -9.84
N PRO A 291 -4.43 29.51 -9.46
CA PRO A 291 -4.90 29.84 -8.12
C PRO A 291 -6.36 29.42 -7.91
N SER A 292 -6.63 28.77 -6.77
CA SER A 292 -7.97 28.28 -6.40
C SER A 292 -8.55 29.07 -5.21
N GLN A 293 -9.62 29.84 -5.45
CA GLN A 293 -10.33 30.62 -4.42
C GLN A 293 -11.72 30.04 -4.11
N SER A 294 -12.55 29.86 -5.14
CA SER A 294 -13.97 29.48 -5.02
C SER A 294 -14.35 28.13 -5.62
N SER A 295 -13.41 27.40 -6.24
CA SER A 295 -13.61 26.08 -6.85
C SER A 295 -12.34 25.24 -6.66
N LEU A 296 -12.45 23.92 -6.50
CA LEU A 296 -11.29 23.04 -6.39
C LEU A 296 -10.55 22.97 -7.75
N LYS A 297 -9.29 23.40 -7.80
CA LYS A 297 -8.44 23.29 -8.99
C LYS A 297 -7.30 22.33 -8.72
N LEU A 298 -7.11 21.35 -9.60
CA LEU A 298 -5.94 20.49 -9.55
C LEU A 298 -4.77 21.30 -10.13
N ASN A 299 -3.81 21.66 -9.29
CA ASN A 299 -2.78 22.67 -9.56
C ASN A 299 -1.41 22.30 -8.96
N ILE A 300 -1.27 21.11 -8.38
CA ILE A 300 -0.01 20.59 -7.88
C ILE A 300 0.09 19.10 -8.17
N MET A 301 1.30 18.56 -8.11
CA MET A 301 1.56 17.13 -8.19
C MET A 301 2.38 16.64 -6.99
N GLY A 302 2.09 15.43 -6.53
CA GLY A 302 2.89 14.75 -5.51
C GLY A 302 2.34 14.85 -4.09
N GLY A 303 3.21 15.17 -3.13
CA GLY A 303 2.95 15.07 -1.68
C GLY A 303 3.04 13.62 -1.21
N ASP A 304 2.06 13.18 -0.40
CA ASP A 304 1.99 11.81 0.12
C ASP A 304 1.86 10.75 -1.00
N ARG A 305 1.39 11.16 -2.17
CA ARG A 305 1.23 10.29 -3.35
C ARG A 305 2.52 10.06 -4.13
N TRP A 306 3.54 10.90 -3.92
CA TRP A 306 4.83 10.80 -4.59
C TRP A 306 5.95 10.72 -3.56
N LYS A 307 5.92 9.62 -2.80
CA LYS A 307 6.85 9.34 -1.71
C LYS A 307 7.61 8.03 -1.87
N THR A 308 7.16 7.13 -2.74
CA THR A 308 7.79 5.81 -2.91
C THR A 308 9.05 5.95 -3.76
N ILE A 309 10.17 5.43 -3.27
CA ILE A 309 11.44 5.45 -4.01
C ILE A 309 11.28 4.73 -5.36
N GLY A 310 11.91 5.30 -6.39
CA GLY A 310 11.81 4.84 -7.76
C GLY A 310 10.64 5.44 -8.54
N GLN A 311 9.62 6.01 -7.87
CA GLN A 311 8.53 6.70 -8.58
C GLN A 311 9.05 7.93 -9.31
N TRP A 312 8.72 8.05 -10.59
CA TRP A 312 9.13 9.17 -11.42
C TRP A 312 7.99 9.74 -12.24
N VAL A 313 8.11 11.04 -12.49
CA VAL A 313 7.23 11.82 -13.37
C VAL A 313 8.11 12.46 -14.43
N GLU A 314 7.65 12.41 -15.68
CA GLU A 314 8.31 13.00 -16.82
C GLU A 314 7.44 14.10 -17.44
N TYR A 315 8.14 15.13 -17.92
CA TYR A 315 7.56 16.34 -18.49
C TYR A 315 8.23 16.64 -19.83
N GLU A 316 7.43 17.02 -20.83
CA GLU A 316 7.94 17.53 -22.10
C GLU A 316 8.17 19.04 -22.04
N VAL A 317 9.30 19.48 -22.59
CA VAL A 317 9.66 20.90 -22.69
C VAL A 317 10.24 21.20 -24.06
N ASN A 318 9.74 22.25 -24.71
CA ASN A 318 10.26 22.71 -25.99
C ASN A 318 11.32 23.80 -25.77
N VAL A 319 12.54 23.57 -26.23
CA VAL A 319 13.67 24.49 -26.12
C VAL A 319 14.02 25.05 -27.51
N PRO A 320 14.11 26.38 -27.67
CA PRO A 320 14.28 27.00 -28.98
C PRO A 320 15.67 26.82 -29.59
N LYS A 321 16.69 26.49 -28.80
CA LYS A 321 18.07 26.26 -29.25
C LYS A 321 18.74 25.20 -28.38
N ALA A 322 19.56 24.36 -28.99
CA ALA A 322 20.41 23.44 -28.24
C ALA A 322 21.41 24.23 -27.35
N GLY A 323 21.60 23.79 -26.11
CA GLY A 323 22.43 24.53 -25.14
C GLY A 323 22.43 23.91 -23.74
N LEU A 324 23.17 24.57 -22.84
CA LEU A 324 23.19 24.22 -21.41
C LEU A 324 22.28 25.18 -20.63
N TYR A 325 21.29 24.61 -19.93
CA TYR A 325 20.26 25.36 -19.21
C TYR A 325 20.15 24.86 -17.76
N LYS A 326 19.76 25.74 -16.85
CA LYS A 326 19.44 25.35 -15.48
C LYS A 326 17.97 24.97 -15.36
N ILE A 327 17.70 24.03 -14.44
CA ILE A 327 16.35 23.61 -14.08
C ILE A 327 16.06 24.15 -12.67
N ALA A 328 14.87 24.73 -12.48
CA ALA A 328 14.39 25.16 -11.18
C ALA A 328 12.98 24.63 -10.92
N LEU A 329 12.71 24.21 -9.69
CA LEU A 329 11.46 23.56 -9.28
C LEU A 329 10.83 24.36 -8.15
N ARG A 330 9.56 24.77 -8.31
CA ARG A 330 8.77 25.31 -7.19
C ARG A 330 8.11 24.15 -6.45
N TYR A 331 8.49 23.97 -5.19
CA TYR A 331 8.18 22.78 -4.41
C TYR A 331 7.70 23.10 -3.00
N ARG A 332 7.08 22.12 -2.36
CA ARG A 332 6.85 22.09 -0.91
C ARG A 332 7.11 20.69 -0.36
N GLN A 333 7.83 20.62 0.75
CA GLN A 333 8.07 19.40 1.51
C GLN A 333 7.61 19.66 2.93
N ASN A 334 6.37 19.30 3.26
CA ASN A 334 5.78 19.54 4.58
C ASN A 334 5.37 18.25 5.30
N LEU A 335 5.94 17.11 4.87
CA LEU A 335 5.53 15.78 5.32
C LEU A 335 6.62 15.06 6.11
N ALA A 336 7.90 15.18 5.74
CA ALA A 336 9.00 14.55 6.49
C ALA A 336 9.65 15.55 7.44
N ALA A 337 9.00 15.80 8.58
CA ALA A 337 9.49 16.75 9.59
C ALA A 337 10.89 16.37 10.10
N GLY A 338 11.81 17.34 10.12
CA GLY A 338 13.20 17.11 10.54
C GLY A 338 14.03 16.26 9.59
N LEU A 339 13.58 16.08 8.34
CA LEU A 339 14.28 15.39 7.26
C LEU A 339 14.16 16.20 5.95
N PHE A 340 14.72 15.66 4.88
CA PHE A 340 14.59 16.17 3.52
C PHE A 340 14.13 15.04 2.59
N SER A 341 13.51 15.42 1.48
CA SER A 341 13.28 14.51 0.36
C SER A 341 14.36 14.69 -0.69
N SER A 342 14.71 13.64 -1.44
CA SER A 342 15.68 13.70 -2.52
C SER A 342 15.03 13.37 -3.86
N ARG A 343 15.51 14.03 -4.93
CA ARG A 343 15.15 13.70 -6.31
C ARG A 343 16.38 13.55 -7.19
N GLU A 344 16.31 12.55 -8.06
CA GLU A 344 17.16 12.46 -9.23
C GLU A 344 16.49 13.20 -10.38
N ILE A 345 17.26 14.04 -11.09
CA ILE A 345 16.79 14.79 -12.25
C ILE A 345 17.59 14.37 -13.48
N THR A 346 16.89 13.88 -14.50
CA THR A 346 17.48 13.52 -15.79
C THR A 346 16.82 14.28 -16.93
N VAL A 347 17.60 14.56 -17.97
CA VAL A 347 17.12 15.19 -19.21
C VAL A 347 17.37 14.22 -20.35
N ASN A 348 16.34 13.95 -21.16
CA ASN A 348 16.38 13.01 -22.28
C ASN A 348 16.86 11.59 -21.89
N GLY A 349 16.59 11.16 -20.65
CA GLY A 349 16.98 9.84 -20.14
C GLY A 349 18.49 9.64 -19.92
N GLU A 350 19.31 10.69 -20.01
CA GLU A 350 20.75 10.58 -19.74
C GLU A 350 21.00 10.26 -18.25
N LEU A 351 21.98 9.39 -17.97
CA LEU A 351 22.36 9.06 -16.59
C LEU A 351 22.79 10.32 -15.83
N PRO A 352 22.33 10.49 -14.57
CA PRO A 352 22.66 11.65 -13.76
C PRO A 352 24.15 11.65 -13.39
N TYR A 353 24.67 12.84 -13.13
CA TYR A 353 25.95 13.04 -12.45
C TYR A 353 25.68 13.20 -10.95
N ALA A 354 26.72 13.10 -10.12
CA ALA A 354 26.59 13.01 -8.66
C ALA A 354 25.67 14.09 -8.07
N GLU A 355 25.79 15.33 -8.56
CA GLU A 355 25.08 16.51 -8.09
C GLU A 355 23.61 16.57 -8.54
N SER A 356 23.23 15.87 -9.64
CA SER A 356 21.83 15.71 -10.06
C SER A 356 21.18 14.40 -9.64
N ALA A 357 21.96 13.46 -9.08
CA ALA A 357 21.49 12.16 -8.62
C ALA A 357 20.84 12.19 -7.22
N GLY A 358 20.97 13.29 -6.47
CA GLY A 358 20.49 13.41 -5.09
C GLY A 358 20.12 14.83 -4.68
N VAL A 359 19.35 15.54 -5.51
CA VAL A 359 18.93 16.92 -5.24
C VAL A 359 18.05 16.94 -3.98
N GLN A 360 18.47 17.68 -2.96
CA GLN A 360 17.80 17.72 -1.67
C GLN A 360 16.70 18.79 -1.61
N PHE A 361 15.58 18.43 -0.99
CA PHE A 361 14.39 19.25 -0.76
C PHE A 361 14.08 19.25 0.74
N PRO A 362 14.65 20.21 1.50
CA PRO A 362 14.46 20.30 2.95
C PRO A 362 13.00 20.50 3.35
N PHE A 363 12.66 20.05 4.56
CA PHE A 363 11.35 20.30 5.14
C PHE A 363 11.06 21.80 5.29
N SER A 364 9.90 22.22 4.79
CA SER A 364 9.33 23.56 4.95
C SER A 364 7.81 23.51 4.80
N GLY A 365 7.09 24.13 5.73
CA GLY A 365 5.64 24.33 5.60
C GLY A 365 5.25 25.28 4.46
N ASN A 366 6.20 26.06 3.94
CA ASN A 366 6.00 27.04 2.88
C ASN A 366 6.55 26.52 1.54
N TRP A 367 6.03 27.08 0.44
CA TRP A 367 6.59 26.86 -0.88
C TRP A 367 8.00 27.45 -0.99
N GLY A 368 8.91 26.71 -1.62
CA GLY A 368 10.25 27.15 -1.99
C GLY A 368 10.48 27.01 -3.49
N VAL A 369 11.57 27.58 -4.01
CA VAL A 369 12.09 27.16 -5.32
C VAL A 369 13.55 26.75 -5.19
N VAL A 370 13.88 25.58 -5.74
CA VAL A 370 15.21 25.00 -5.70
C VAL A 370 15.73 24.83 -7.12
N THR A 371 17.05 25.02 -7.27
CA THR A 371 17.79 24.61 -8.46
C THR A 371 18.91 23.68 -7.98
N PRO A 372 19.19 22.57 -8.68
CA PRO A 372 20.32 21.71 -8.33
C PRO A 372 21.62 22.52 -8.33
N LYS A 373 22.50 22.23 -7.38
CA LYS A 373 23.76 22.95 -7.19
C LYS A 373 24.93 21.99 -7.15
N ASP A 374 26.08 22.45 -7.62
CA ASP A 374 27.33 21.71 -7.54
C ASP A 374 27.99 21.86 -6.16
N GLU A 375 29.15 21.21 -5.98
CA GLU A 375 29.93 21.27 -4.73
C GLU A 375 30.39 22.70 -4.36
N TYR A 376 30.40 23.63 -5.31
CA TYR A 376 30.77 25.03 -5.11
C TYR A 376 29.56 25.94 -4.85
N GLY A 377 28.34 25.38 -4.92
CA GLY A 377 27.09 26.10 -4.73
C GLY A 377 26.56 26.80 -5.99
N ASP A 378 27.18 26.57 -7.15
CA ASP A 378 26.76 27.10 -8.43
C ASP A 378 25.64 26.25 -9.04
N ALA A 379 24.78 26.87 -9.86
CA ALA A 379 23.67 26.16 -10.48
C ALA A 379 24.18 25.13 -11.49
N VAL A 380 23.74 23.89 -11.31
CA VAL A 380 23.98 22.79 -12.22
C VAL A 380 23.22 23.01 -13.53
N LEU A 381 23.92 22.80 -14.64
CA LEU A 381 23.40 22.94 -16.00
C LEU A 381 23.18 21.58 -16.66
N PHE A 382 22.07 21.45 -17.37
CA PHE A 382 21.67 20.27 -18.12
C PHE A 382 21.73 20.56 -19.61
N LYS A 383 22.04 19.53 -20.39
CA LYS A 383 22.05 19.59 -21.86
C LYS A 383 20.63 19.45 -22.40
N PHE A 384 20.20 20.43 -23.19
CA PHE A 384 18.97 20.35 -23.98
C PHE A 384 19.30 20.39 -25.47
N ASN A 385 18.58 19.59 -26.23
CA ASN A 385 18.57 19.63 -27.69
C ASN A 385 17.58 20.70 -28.17
N GLU A 386 17.70 21.13 -29.43
CA GLU A 386 16.69 21.98 -30.05
C GLU A 386 15.39 21.20 -30.25
N GLY A 387 14.25 21.78 -29.87
CA GLY A 387 12.93 21.15 -29.96
C GLY A 387 12.46 20.52 -28.65
N ILE A 388 11.68 19.44 -28.75
CA ILE A 388 11.10 18.75 -27.61
C ILE A 388 12.18 17.94 -26.88
N ASN A 389 12.28 18.16 -25.58
CA ASN A 389 13.11 17.42 -24.64
C ASN A 389 12.24 16.89 -23.51
N THR A 390 12.72 15.88 -22.80
CA THR A 390 12.06 15.37 -21.60
C THR A 390 12.86 15.70 -20.34
N ILE A 391 12.15 16.08 -19.27
CA ILE A 391 12.70 16.22 -17.92
C ILE A 391 12.02 15.18 -17.05
N ARG A 392 12.79 14.26 -16.48
CA ARG A 392 12.29 13.27 -15.53
C ARG A 392 12.79 13.60 -14.14
N VAL A 393 11.85 13.62 -13.20
CA VAL A 393 12.10 13.80 -11.78
C VAL A 393 11.76 12.47 -11.11
N LYS A 394 12.71 11.87 -10.39
CA LYS A 394 12.57 10.54 -9.78
C LYS A 394 12.81 10.62 -8.27
N ALA A 395 11.94 10.00 -7.48
CA ALA A 395 12.12 9.86 -6.04
C ALA A 395 13.29 8.90 -5.75
N VAL A 396 14.26 9.38 -4.98
CA VAL A 396 15.47 8.64 -4.60
C VAL A 396 15.77 8.90 -3.13
N THR A 397 16.52 8.02 -2.48
CA THR A 397 16.96 8.21 -1.07
C THR A 397 18.14 9.17 -0.94
N GLY A 398 18.95 9.33 -1.98
CA GLY A 398 20.14 10.18 -1.93
C GLY A 398 21.05 9.82 -0.74
N GLU A 399 21.48 10.81 0.03
CA GLU A 399 22.35 10.63 1.19
C GLU A 399 21.71 9.85 2.36
N LEU A 400 20.38 9.74 2.39
CA LEU A 400 19.67 8.95 3.41
C LEU A 400 19.79 7.44 3.18
N ASN A 401 20.29 7.00 2.02
CA ASN A 401 20.35 5.59 1.68
C ASN A 401 21.22 4.79 2.67
N ASP A 402 22.45 5.25 2.89
CA ASP A 402 23.38 4.58 3.80
C ASP A 402 22.93 4.65 5.25
N VAL A 403 22.22 5.74 5.61
CA VAL A 403 21.61 5.91 6.94
C VAL A 403 20.55 4.85 7.16
N ALA A 404 19.60 4.71 6.23
CA ALA A 404 18.52 3.73 6.32
C ALA A 404 19.06 2.29 6.37
N ASN A 405 20.02 1.96 5.50
CA ASN A 405 20.62 0.62 5.46
C ASN A 405 21.41 0.28 6.73
N SER A 406 22.13 1.25 7.31
CA SER A 406 22.85 1.04 8.56
C SER A 406 21.91 0.85 9.74
N ILE A 407 20.80 1.58 9.78
CA ILE A 407 19.77 1.41 10.82
C ILE A 407 19.09 0.05 10.71
N GLU A 408 18.83 -0.44 9.50
CA GLU A 408 18.27 -1.79 9.33
C GLU A 408 19.15 -2.85 10.00
N ASN A 409 20.47 -2.73 9.87
CA ASN A 409 21.42 -3.65 10.51
C ASN A 409 21.46 -3.51 12.03
N ILE A 410 21.42 -2.27 12.53
CA ILE A 410 21.35 -2.01 13.98
C ILE A 410 20.06 -2.63 14.56
N ILE A 411 18.92 -2.46 13.88
CA ILE A 411 17.65 -3.08 14.26
C ILE A 411 17.79 -4.61 14.35
N ARG A 412 18.38 -5.25 13.34
CA ARG A 412 18.56 -6.72 13.33
C ARG A 412 19.46 -7.20 14.47
N ALA A 413 20.59 -6.52 14.69
CA ALA A 413 21.51 -6.84 15.78
C ALA A 413 20.83 -6.71 17.14
N LEU A 414 20.16 -5.58 17.39
CA LEU A 414 19.41 -5.36 18.63
C LEU A 414 18.24 -6.34 18.81
N GLN A 415 17.58 -6.77 17.72
CA GLN A 415 16.57 -7.82 17.77
C GLN A 415 17.17 -9.19 18.12
N GLU A 416 18.36 -9.51 17.61
CA GLU A 416 19.09 -10.72 17.98
C GLU A 416 19.49 -10.71 19.46
N ASP A 417 20.04 -9.60 19.94
CA ASP A 417 20.35 -9.38 21.34
C ASP A 417 19.12 -9.50 22.23
N TYR A 418 18.01 -8.85 21.83
CA TYR A 418 16.74 -8.97 22.53
C TYR A 418 16.29 -10.43 22.64
N ARG A 419 16.40 -11.23 21.56
CA ARG A 419 16.06 -12.66 21.58
C ARG A 419 16.99 -13.46 22.49
N LYS A 420 18.31 -13.21 22.47
CA LYS A 420 19.28 -13.85 23.36
C LYS A 420 19.00 -13.53 24.84
N ILE A 421 18.67 -12.29 25.16
CA ILE A 421 18.30 -11.89 26.53
C ILE A 421 16.98 -12.56 26.93
N ALA A 422 15.96 -12.50 26.06
CA ALA A 422 14.67 -13.14 26.31
C ALA A 422 14.82 -14.66 26.50
N ALA A 423 15.82 -15.29 25.87
CA ALA A 423 16.11 -16.70 26.04
C ALA A 423 16.59 -17.08 27.44
N VAL A 424 17.30 -16.17 28.12
CA VAL A 424 17.82 -16.41 29.48
C VAL A 424 16.84 -15.90 30.54
N LEU A 425 16.22 -14.75 30.31
CA LEU A 425 15.44 -14.03 31.32
C LEU A 425 13.91 -14.22 31.16
N GLY A 426 13.46 -14.74 30.02
CA GLY A 426 12.06 -14.65 29.59
C GLY A 426 11.71 -13.29 29.00
N THR A 427 10.56 -13.19 28.34
CA THR A 427 10.09 -11.93 27.69
C THR A 427 9.51 -10.92 28.68
N MET A 428 9.18 -11.35 29.89
CA MET A 428 8.72 -10.52 31.01
C MET A 428 9.50 -10.91 32.27
N PRO A 429 10.79 -10.58 32.35
CA PRO A 429 11.62 -10.96 33.49
C PRO A 429 11.13 -10.31 34.78
N ASP A 430 11.31 -10.99 35.91
CA ASP A 430 10.94 -10.44 37.21
C ASP A 430 11.91 -9.33 37.60
N ASN A 431 11.41 -8.09 37.63
CA ASN A 431 12.18 -6.90 37.99
C ASN A 431 12.73 -6.94 39.44
N MET A 432 12.26 -7.86 40.28
CA MET A 432 12.76 -8.05 41.65
C MET A 432 13.95 -9.01 41.72
N VAL A 433 14.29 -9.69 40.62
CA VAL A 433 15.44 -10.61 40.53
C VAL A 433 16.60 -9.89 39.83
N VAL A 434 17.77 -9.90 40.47
CA VAL A 434 19.01 -9.39 39.87
C VAL A 434 19.64 -10.52 39.06
N TYR A 435 19.63 -10.37 37.74
CA TYR A 435 20.23 -11.33 36.81
C TYR A 435 21.63 -10.85 36.43
N ASP A 436 22.59 -11.78 36.41
CA ASP A 436 23.97 -11.49 35.99
C ASP A 436 24.11 -11.66 34.47
N VAL A 437 23.52 -10.71 33.73
CA VAL A 437 23.49 -10.75 32.26
C VAL A 437 24.89 -10.66 31.67
N GLU A 438 25.83 -9.99 32.35
CA GLU A 438 27.22 -9.89 31.90
C GLU A 438 27.95 -11.23 31.97
N ALA A 439 27.68 -12.04 32.99
CA ALA A 439 28.26 -13.39 33.09
C ALA A 439 27.64 -14.37 32.08
N GLU A 440 26.33 -14.27 31.83
CA GLU A 440 25.59 -15.21 30.98
C GLU A 440 25.66 -14.85 29.48
N LEU A 441 25.68 -13.56 29.14
CA LEU A 441 25.62 -13.04 27.76
C LEU A 441 26.61 -11.86 27.56
N PRO A 442 27.93 -12.05 27.78
CA PRO A 442 28.92 -10.98 27.66
C PRO A 442 28.97 -10.36 26.25
N GLU A 443 28.67 -11.14 25.21
CA GLU A 443 28.62 -10.67 23.83
C GLU A 443 27.49 -9.66 23.60
N VAL A 444 26.33 -9.85 24.24
CA VAL A 444 25.17 -8.93 24.10
C VAL A 444 25.47 -7.61 24.80
N VAL A 445 26.07 -7.66 25.99
CA VAL A 445 26.48 -6.45 26.71
C VAL A 445 27.47 -5.64 25.87
N ALA A 446 28.45 -6.30 25.25
CA ALA A 446 29.42 -5.64 24.36
C ALA A 446 28.74 -5.07 23.10
N ASP A 447 27.77 -5.77 22.53
CA ASP A 447 27.11 -5.32 21.29
C ASP A 447 26.27 -4.07 21.50
N PHE A 448 25.61 -3.87 22.65
CA PHE A 448 24.93 -2.60 22.95
C PHE A 448 25.84 -1.38 22.81
N ARG A 449 27.12 -1.50 23.17
CA ARG A 449 28.09 -0.41 22.97
C ARG A 449 28.37 -0.19 21.49
N ALA A 450 28.61 -1.27 20.75
CA ALA A 450 28.90 -1.20 19.31
C ALA A 450 27.72 -0.61 18.53
N GLN A 451 26.49 -1.09 18.79
CA GLN A 451 25.29 -0.57 18.18
C GLN A 451 25.04 0.90 18.57
N GLY A 452 25.24 1.26 19.85
CA GLY A 452 25.15 2.64 20.31
C GLY A 452 26.13 3.58 19.61
N ASP A 453 27.37 3.14 19.39
CA ASP A 453 28.38 3.90 18.64
C ASP A 453 27.98 4.09 17.17
N MET A 454 27.37 3.08 16.52
CA MET A 454 26.86 3.21 15.15
C MET A 454 25.67 4.18 15.06
N VAL A 455 24.69 4.09 15.96
CA VAL A 455 23.56 5.05 16.02
C VAL A 455 24.08 6.47 16.22
N LYS A 456 25.11 6.65 17.06
CA LYS A 456 25.73 7.95 17.30
C LYS A 456 26.43 8.53 16.07
N GLN A 457 27.08 7.71 15.25
CA GLN A 457 27.65 8.16 13.97
C GLN A 457 26.56 8.61 13.00
N ILE A 458 25.44 7.89 12.96
CA ILE A 458 24.28 8.24 12.12
C ILE A 458 23.67 9.57 12.58
N TYR A 459 23.48 9.75 13.90
CA TYR A 459 23.06 11.01 14.48
C TYR A 459 23.96 12.17 14.04
N ALA A 460 25.29 12.00 14.11
CA ALA A 460 26.25 13.02 13.71
C ALA A 460 26.18 13.34 12.20
N LYS A 461 26.03 12.31 11.34
CA LYS A 461 25.84 12.50 9.89
C LYS A 461 24.57 13.28 9.58
N LEU A 462 23.45 12.95 10.23
CA LEU A 462 22.18 13.64 10.02
C LEU A 462 22.22 15.10 10.44
N ILE A 463 22.79 15.41 11.61
CA ILE A 463 22.99 16.81 12.04
C ILE A 463 23.86 17.57 11.04
N GLY A 464 24.91 16.93 10.50
CA GLY A 464 25.76 17.53 9.47
C GLY A 464 25.02 17.89 8.18
N VAL A 465 24.00 17.12 7.79
CA VAL A 465 23.18 17.37 6.59
C VAL A 465 22.03 18.35 6.86
N LEU A 466 21.37 18.23 8.01
CA LEU A 466 20.17 19.00 8.36
C LEU A 466 20.50 20.40 8.91
N GLY A 467 21.68 20.57 9.53
CA GLY A 467 22.10 21.82 10.17
C GLY A 467 21.46 22.12 11.52
N GLU A 468 20.37 21.44 11.89
CA GLU A 468 19.66 21.62 13.16
C GLU A 468 19.15 20.30 13.77
N GLU A 469 18.89 20.32 15.08
CA GLU A 469 18.33 19.17 15.80
C GLU A 469 16.80 19.13 15.64
N GLY A 470 16.28 18.00 15.16
CA GLY A 470 14.86 17.71 15.03
C GLY A 470 14.37 16.59 15.95
N GLN A 471 13.10 16.19 15.77
CA GLN A 471 12.48 15.11 16.55
C GLN A 471 13.25 13.79 16.43
N PHE A 472 13.65 13.41 15.22
CA PHE A 472 14.32 12.14 14.96
C PHE A 472 15.75 12.10 15.50
N THR A 473 16.51 13.19 15.37
CA THR A 473 17.86 13.27 15.95
C THR A 473 17.81 13.18 17.48
N ALA A 474 16.81 13.80 18.12
CA ALA A 474 16.62 13.66 19.57
C ALA A 474 16.27 12.21 19.98
N GLN A 475 15.44 11.52 19.19
CA GLN A 475 15.11 10.10 19.42
C GLN A 475 16.35 9.20 19.27
N LEU A 476 17.15 9.38 18.22
CA LEU A 476 18.39 8.63 18.02
C LEU A 476 19.35 8.83 19.20
N ASN A 477 19.48 10.06 19.69
CA ASN A 477 20.33 10.37 20.84
C ASN A 477 19.83 9.68 22.12
N GLN A 478 18.51 9.66 22.36
CA GLN A 478 17.93 8.93 23.49
C GLN A 478 18.18 7.40 23.41
N ILE A 479 18.16 6.84 22.21
CA ILE A 479 18.46 5.41 21.97
C ILE A 479 19.94 5.14 22.28
N VAL A 480 20.86 6.00 21.83
CA VAL A 480 22.29 5.92 22.16
C VAL A 480 22.48 5.89 23.68
N ASP A 481 21.86 6.82 24.40
CA ASP A 481 21.94 6.89 25.87
C ASP A 481 21.40 5.62 26.54
N ASN A 482 20.30 5.06 26.04
CA ASN A 482 19.74 3.82 26.55
C ASN A 482 20.67 2.61 26.33
N LEU A 483 21.25 2.49 25.14
CA LEU A 483 22.18 1.41 24.80
C LEU A 483 23.46 1.49 25.64
N TYR A 484 24.04 2.69 25.77
CA TYR A 484 25.18 2.92 26.66
C TYR A 484 24.85 2.61 28.12
N TYR A 485 23.67 3.00 28.60
CA TYR A 485 23.25 2.69 29.96
C TYR A 485 23.16 1.18 30.21
N MET A 486 22.63 0.41 29.25
CA MET A 486 22.52 -1.05 29.35
C MET A 486 23.89 -1.75 29.27
N ASN A 487 24.84 -1.20 28.51
CA ASN A 487 26.22 -1.64 28.51
C ASN A 487 26.93 -1.35 29.84
N ASP A 488 26.83 -0.11 30.34
CA ASP A 488 27.50 0.33 31.58
C ASP A 488 26.88 -0.30 32.85
N ASN A 489 25.61 -0.72 32.79
CA ASN A 489 24.87 -1.27 33.92
C ASN A 489 24.13 -2.58 33.57
N PRO A 490 24.85 -3.70 33.30
CA PRO A 490 24.25 -4.94 32.79
C PRO A 490 23.18 -5.54 33.72
N SER A 491 23.30 -5.34 35.03
CA SER A 491 22.34 -5.83 36.03
C SER A 491 20.93 -5.23 35.90
N TYR A 492 20.76 -4.13 35.15
CA TYR A 492 19.47 -3.47 34.92
C TYR A 492 18.84 -3.78 33.56
N ILE A 493 19.48 -4.64 32.74
CA ILE A 493 18.96 -5.02 31.42
C ILE A 493 17.57 -5.68 31.54
N SER A 494 17.36 -6.54 32.54
CA SER A 494 16.07 -7.21 32.78
C SER A 494 14.90 -6.21 32.88
N GLY A 495 15.07 -5.14 33.65
CA GLY A 495 14.06 -4.08 33.84
C GLY A 495 13.88 -3.15 32.63
N ARG A 496 14.73 -3.26 31.60
CA ARG A 496 14.74 -2.39 30.41
C ARG A 496 14.40 -3.10 29.11
N MET A 497 14.06 -4.39 29.13
CA MET A 497 13.63 -5.14 27.94
C MET A 497 12.50 -4.44 27.15
N LYS A 498 11.51 -3.88 27.86
CA LYS A 498 10.44 -3.10 27.21
C LYS A 498 10.97 -1.84 26.52
N GLN A 499 11.94 -1.16 27.12
CA GLN A 499 12.55 0.03 26.53
C GLN A 499 13.38 -0.34 25.30
N LEU A 500 14.18 -1.42 25.35
CA LEU A 500 14.92 -1.91 24.18
C LEU A 500 13.98 -2.22 23.01
N ASN A 501 12.84 -2.86 23.24
CA ASN A 501 11.87 -3.13 22.19
C ASN A 501 11.24 -1.83 21.61
N ASN A 502 10.98 -0.83 22.46
CA ASN A 502 10.52 0.48 22.01
C ASN A 502 11.59 1.22 21.19
N ASP A 503 12.85 1.12 21.58
CA ASP A 503 13.99 1.72 20.89
C ASP A 503 14.17 1.08 19.50
N ILE A 504 14.12 -0.25 19.40
CA ILE A 504 14.10 -1.01 18.14
C ILE A 504 12.93 -0.57 17.25
N SER A 505 11.74 -0.42 17.82
CA SER A 505 10.56 0.02 17.07
C SER A 505 10.72 1.45 16.54
N SER A 506 11.31 2.34 17.35
CA SER A 506 11.56 3.74 16.97
C SER A 506 12.62 3.86 15.87
N LEU A 507 13.67 3.02 15.90
CA LEU A 507 14.61 2.90 14.79
C LEU A 507 13.91 2.44 13.51
N GLY A 508 12.98 1.49 13.62
CA GLY A 508 12.16 1.01 12.51
C GLY A 508 11.30 2.12 11.88
N ASP A 509 10.62 2.91 12.71
CA ASP A 509 9.81 4.05 12.27
C ASP A 509 10.68 5.12 11.58
N PHE A 510 11.86 5.40 12.12
CA PHE A 510 12.81 6.33 11.49
C PHE A 510 13.32 5.81 10.14
N MET A 511 13.72 4.53 10.07
CA MET A 511 14.13 3.89 8.82
C MET A 511 13.02 3.95 7.76
N ALA A 512 11.77 3.67 8.15
CA ALA A 512 10.62 3.79 7.27
C ALA A 512 10.44 5.23 6.76
N THR A 513 10.59 6.22 7.64
CA THR A 513 10.49 7.64 7.28
C THR A 513 11.62 8.06 6.32
N CYS A 514 12.86 7.60 6.52
CA CYS A 514 13.97 7.85 5.57
C CYS A 514 13.69 7.28 4.18
N ARG A 515 12.90 6.20 4.09
CA ARG A 515 12.50 5.60 2.82
C ARG A 515 11.31 6.31 2.16
N GLU A 516 10.57 7.14 2.90
CA GLU A 516 9.56 8.02 2.33
C GLU A 516 10.19 9.30 1.80
N GLN A 517 9.92 9.61 0.53
CA GLN A 517 10.49 10.75 -0.16
C GLN A 517 9.38 11.69 -0.66
N PRO A 518 8.44 12.18 0.18
CA PRO A 518 7.29 12.96 -0.29
C PRO A 518 7.73 14.32 -0.85
N LEU A 519 7.12 14.79 -1.94
CA LEU A 519 7.39 16.14 -2.48
C LEU A 519 6.18 16.65 -3.25
N GLU A 520 5.71 17.85 -2.93
CA GLU A 520 4.74 18.56 -3.76
C GLU A 520 5.47 19.47 -4.75
N LEU A 521 4.99 19.49 -5.98
CA LEU A 521 5.53 20.30 -7.07
C LEU A 521 4.40 21.12 -7.70
N ASP A 522 4.66 22.39 -7.97
CA ASP A 522 3.75 23.32 -8.65
C ASP A 522 4.17 23.49 -10.12
N TYR A 523 5.43 23.86 -10.37
CA TYR A 523 5.95 23.95 -11.74
C TYR A 523 7.46 23.70 -11.82
N ILE A 524 7.91 23.39 -13.04
CA ILE A 524 9.31 23.27 -13.43
C ILE A 524 9.65 24.41 -14.40
N MET A 525 10.76 25.10 -14.16
CA MET A 525 11.31 26.13 -15.03
C MET A 525 12.61 25.65 -15.67
N VAL A 526 12.74 25.91 -16.97
CA VAL A 526 14.01 25.83 -17.70
C VAL A 526 14.44 27.26 -18.01
N ALA A 527 15.64 27.62 -17.60
CA ALA A 527 16.17 28.97 -17.75
C ALA A 527 17.65 28.96 -18.13
N GLU A 528 18.12 30.07 -18.68
CA GLU A 528 19.55 30.30 -18.88
C GLU A 528 20.27 30.49 -17.54
N LYS A 529 21.60 30.29 -17.53
CA LYS A 529 22.43 30.25 -16.32
C LYS A 529 22.21 31.44 -15.38
N ASP A 530 22.11 32.66 -15.92
CA ASP A 530 22.12 33.91 -15.14
C ASP A 530 20.71 34.43 -14.82
N TYR A 531 19.63 33.71 -15.19
CA TYR A 531 18.25 34.13 -14.91
C TYR A 531 17.93 34.18 -13.41
N GLU A 532 17.40 35.29 -12.90
CA GLU A 532 17.01 35.39 -11.49
C GLU A 532 15.70 34.63 -11.22
N LEU A 533 15.72 33.70 -10.26
CA LEU A 533 14.56 32.87 -9.96
C LEU A 533 13.45 33.69 -9.25
N PRO A 534 12.17 33.48 -9.59
CA PRO A 534 11.07 34.18 -8.93
C PRO A 534 10.93 33.79 -7.46
N ALA A 535 10.30 34.67 -6.67
CA ALA A 535 9.93 34.37 -5.29
C ALA A 535 8.93 33.20 -5.22
N ALA A 536 9.10 32.34 -4.21
CA ALA A 536 8.31 31.12 -4.07
C ALA A 536 6.87 31.35 -3.58
N ASP A 537 6.58 32.45 -2.90
CA ASP A 537 5.23 32.84 -2.50
C ASP A 537 4.96 34.32 -2.80
N SER A 538 3.68 34.65 -2.83
CA SER A 538 3.17 36.00 -2.98
C SER A 538 3.42 36.86 -1.73
N ASP A 539 3.46 38.18 -1.92
CA ASP A 539 3.66 39.14 -0.84
C ASP A 539 2.61 38.96 0.29
N ILE A 540 2.96 39.25 1.55
CA ILE A 540 2.15 38.94 2.76
C ILE A 540 0.70 39.45 2.62
N PHE A 541 0.53 40.61 2.00
CA PHE A 541 -0.79 41.22 1.76
C PHE A 541 -1.65 40.40 0.79
N ALA A 542 -1.05 39.83 -0.27
CA ALA A 542 -1.74 38.99 -1.23
C ALA A 542 -2.24 37.69 -0.57
N SER A 543 -1.41 37.09 0.29
CA SER A 543 -1.77 35.90 1.08
C SER A 543 -2.97 36.18 2.01
N LEU A 544 -2.98 37.32 2.72
CA LEU A 544 -4.10 37.72 3.59
C LEU A 544 -5.42 37.89 2.81
N VAL A 545 -5.36 38.55 1.65
CA VAL A 545 -6.52 38.75 0.78
C VAL A 545 -7.04 37.41 0.24
N HIS A 546 -6.13 36.50 -0.14
CA HIS A 546 -6.48 35.16 -0.60
C HIS A 546 -7.19 34.33 0.48
N GLN A 547 -6.66 34.32 1.70
CA GLN A 547 -7.28 33.65 2.85
C GLN A 547 -8.67 34.22 3.19
N ALA A 548 -8.82 35.54 3.14
CA ALA A 548 -10.13 36.18 3.33
C ALA A 548 -11.14 35.75 2.26
N LYS A 549 -10.72 35.66 0.99
CA LYS A 549 -11.59 35.19 -0.10
C LYS A 549 -12.00 33.73 0.07
N ILE A 550 -11.07 32.84 0.45
CA ILE A 550 -11.36 31.43 0.74
C ILE A 550 -12.40 31.29 1.85
N PHE A 551 -12.22 32.04 2.94
CA PHE A 551 -13.16 32.05 4.07
C PHE A 551 -14.57 32.49 3.66
N PHE A 552 -14.69 33.57 2.88
CA PHE A 552 -16.02 33.99 2.40
C PHE A 552 -16.60 33.04 1.36
N ALA A 553 -15.78 32.44 0.50
CA ALA A 553 -16.21 31.44 -0.47
C ALA A 553 -16.78 30.19 0.24
N SER A 554 -16.22 29.75 1.37
CA SER A 554 -16.75 28.58 2.09
C SER A 554 -18.17 28.73 2.66
N PHE A 555 -18.73 29.94 2.71
CA PHE A 555 -20.13 30.14 3.13
C PHE A 555 -21.15 30.01 1.99
N TYR A 556 -20.71 30.06 0.73
CA TYR A 556 -21.58 30.11 -0.44
C TYR A 556 -21.24 29.06 -1.51
N THR A 557 -20.01 28.55 -1.51
CA THR A 557 -19.59 27.42 -2.34
C THR A 557 -19.75 26.13 -1.55
N ASP A 558 -20.61 25.24 -2.03
CA ASP A 558 -20.64 23.87 -1.53
C ASP A 558 -19.45 23.10 -2.11
N LEU A 559 -18.35 23.04 -1.36
CA LEU A 559 -17.14 22.28 -1.69
C LEU A 559 -17.25 20.82 -1.20
N ASN A 560 -18.41 20.41 -0.68
CA ASN A 560 -18.60 19.16 0.05
C ASN A 560 -19.55 18.18 -0.65
N THR A 561 -20.09 18.50 -1.82
CA THR A 561 -21.05 17.62 -2.51
C THR A 561 -20.38 16.40 -3.12
N ILE A 562 -20.29 15.33 -2.32
CA ILE A 562 -20.20 13.94 -2.82
C ILE A 562 -21.50 13.57 -3.57
N SER A 563 -22.60 14.22 -3.19
CA SER A 563 -23.89 14.15 -3.86
C SER A 563 -23.85 14.83 -5.23
N GLY A 564 -24.20 14.11 -6.29
CA GLY A 564 -24.42 14.70 -7.61
C GLY A 564 -25.46 15.82 -7.59
N ASP A 565 -25.45 16.66 -8.61
CA ASP A 565 -26.47 17.69 -8.81
C ASP A 565 -27.84 16.99 -8.92
N ARG A 566 -28.70 17.19 -7.91
CA ARG A 566 -30.05 16.58 -7.84
C ARG A 566 -30.96 16.96 -9.02
N ASN A 567 -30.54 17.95 -9.82
CA ASN A 567 -31.27 18.47 -10.99
C ASN A 567 -30.42 18.39 -12.27
N ASN A 568 -29.71 17.28 -12.48
CA ASN A 568 -29.18 17.01 -13.82
C ASN A 568 -30.37 16.66 -14.71
N ASP A 569 -30.93 17.62 -15.46
CA ASP A 569 -32.07 17.41 -16.39
C ASP A 569 -31.71 16.47 -17.57
N LYS A 570 -30.68 15.62 -17.43
CA LYS A 570 -30.10 14.77 -18.48
C LYS A 570 -30.88 13.47 -18.67
N TYR A 571 -31.35 12.85 -17.58
CA TYR A 571 -32.16 11.64 -17.62
C TYR A 571 -33.47 11.81 -16.83
N ASP A 572 -34.42 10.89 -17.00
CA ASP A 572 -35.70 10.88 -16.25
C ASP A 572 -35.61 10.01 -14.98
N ASP A 573 -34.69 9.05 -14.98
CA ASP A 573 -34.54 8.06 -13.92
C ASP A 573 -33.49 8.46 -12.90
N TYR A 574 -33.76 8.10 -11.65
CA TYR A 574 -32.94 8.46 -10.50
C TYR A 574 -32.84 7.32 -9.49
N ALA A 575 -31.72 7.26 -8.77
CA ALA A 575 -31.56 6.46 -7.55
C ALA A 575 -30.69 7.17 -6.50
N ARG A 576 -30.99 6.95 -5.22
CA ARG A 576 -30.20 7.39 -4.07
C ARG A 576 -29.39 6.23 -3.51
N ILE A 577 -28.09 6.42 -3.37
CA ILE A 577 -27.16 5.41 -2.88
C ILE A 577 -26.47 5.92 -1.62
N TRP A 578 -26.43 5.10 -0.57
CA TRP A 578 -25.77 5.41 0.69
C TRP A 578 -24.47 4.61 0.87
N THR A 579 -23.48 5.26 1.45
CA THR A 579 -22.20 4.65 1.81
C THR A 579 -21.73 5.11 3.19
N THR A 580 -20.99 4.24 3.89
CA THR A 580 -20.30 4.55 5.16
C THR A 580 -18.77 4.63 4.99
N THR A 581 -18.26 4.57 3.76
CA THR A 581 -16.83 4.61 3.46
C THR A 581 -16.22 5.97 3.81
N PRO A 582 -14.92 6.06 4.17
CA PRO A 582 -14.25 7.35 4.32
C PRO A 582 -14.41 8.27 3.10
N ARG A 583 -14.38 9.58 3.35
CA ARG A 583 -14.70 10.62 2.36
C ARG A 583 -13.93 10.50 1.05
N ASP A 584 -12.63 10.25 1.11
CA ASP A 584 -11.78 10.23 -0.09
C ASP A 584 -12.16 9.09 -1.03
N TYR A 585 -12.46 7.91 -0.48
CA TYR A 585 -13.01 6.79 -1.25
C TYR A 585 -14.41 7.09 -1.77
N ALA A 586 -15.26 7.79 -1.00
CA ALA A 586 -16.59 8.18 -1.49
C ALA A 586 -16.51 9.16 -2.67
N ILE A 587 -15.55 10.10 -2.66
CA ILE A 587 -15.27 10.98 -3.81
C ILE A 587 -14.81 10.15 -5.01
N MET A 588 -13.91 9.20 -4.80
CA MET A 588 -13.44 8.31 -5.87
C MET A 588 -14.58 7.47 -6.46
N VAL A 589 -15.41 6.81 -5.63
CA VAL A 589 -16.60 6.07 -6.10
C VAL A 589 -17.53 6.98 -6.90
N ARG A 590 -17.72 8.23 -6.46
CA ARG A 590 -18.50 9.20 -7.21
C ARG A 590 -17.91 9.49 -8.59
N GLN A 591 -16.59 9.63 -8.70
CA GLN A 591 -15.92 9.84 -9.99
C GLN A 591 -16.13 8.63 -10.94
N ILE A 592 -16.02 7.40 -10.41
CA ILE A 592 -16.29 6.17 -11.17
C ILE A 592 -17.75 6.12 -11.64
N ILE A 593 -18.70 6.50 -10.77
CA ILE A 593 -20.13 6.62 -11.11
C ILE A 593 -20.35 7.61 -12.27
N ASP A 594 -19.74 8.80 -12.19
CA ASP A 594 -19.96 9.88 -13.16
C ASP A 594 -19.40 9.53 -14.56
N ARG A 595 -18.27 8.82 -14.62
CA ARG A 595 -17.65 8.39 -15.88
C ARG A 595 -18.34 7.18 -16.51
N ASN A 596 -18.88 6.27 -15.70
CA ASN A 596 -19.36 4.96 -16.17
C ASN A 596 -20.87 4.78 -15.99
N PHE A 597 -21.34 4.68 -14.74
CA PHE A 597 -22.72 4.30 -14.44
C PHE A 597 -23.75 5.25 -15.09
N ILE A 598 -23.60 6.56 -14.87
CA ILE A 598 -24.56 7.55 -15.37
C ILE A 598 -24.67 7.52 -16.91
N PRO A 599 -23.58 7.58 -17.70
CA PRO A 599 -23.67 7.53 -19.16
C PRO A 599 -24.06 6.15 -19.73
N GLU A 600 -23.79 5.05 -19.01
CA GLU A 600 -24.08 3.67 -19.46
C GLU A 600 -25.52 3.24 -19.15
N TYR A 601 -26.05 3.60 -17.97
CA TYR A 601 -27.39 3.17 -17.51
C TYR A 601 -28.47 4.24 -17.67
N GLY A 602 -28.08 5.50 -17.89
CA GLY A 602 -29.01 6.61 -18.01
C GLY A 602 -29.81 6.87 -16.74
N ILE A 603 -29.19 6.65 -15.58
CA ILE A 603 -29.77 6.87 -14.26
C ILE A 603 -28.92 7.91 -13.55
N ASP A 604 -29.51 9.03 -13.15
CA ASP A 604 -28.83 10.01 -12.31
C ASP A 604 -28.76 9.51 -10.85
N LEU A 605 -27.63 9.75 -10.18
CA LEU A 605 -27.41 9.27 -8.81
C LEU A 605 -27.20 10.39 -7.79
N ASP A 606 -27.85 10.24 -6.63
CA ASP A 606 -27.53 10.94 -5.39
C ASP A 606 -26.72 10.00 -4.49
N PHE A 607 -25.40 10.06 -4.63
CA PHE A 607 -24.45 9.26 -3.85
C PHE A 607 -24.05 10.02 -2.58
N GLN A 608 -24.34 9.46 -1.40
CA GLN A 608 -24.18 10.17 -0.14
C GLN A 608 -23.43 9.36 0.92
N LEU A 609 -22.54 10.03 1.65
CA LEU A 609 -22.09 9.55 2.95
C LEU A 609 -23.29 9.53 3.89
N PHE A 610 -23.54 8.40 4.54
CA PHE A 610 -24.62 8.22 5.49
C PHE A 610 -24.09 8.38 6.93
N PRO A 611 -24.33 9.52 7.59
CA PRO A 611 -23.83 9.77 8.95
C PRO A 611 -24.80 9.27 10.05
N GLY A 612 -25.94 8.70 9.67
CA GLY A 612 -27.06 8.43 10.56
C GLY A 612 -27.09 7.02 11.13
N SER A 613 -28.10 6.75 11.95
CA SER A 613 -28.49 5.39 12.32
C SER A 613 -29.53 4.89 11.32
N LEU A 614 -29.25 3.76 10.67
CA LEU A 614 -30.13 3.18 9.66
C LEU A 614 -31.53 2.93 10.19
N THR A 615 -31.65 2.43 11.43
CA THR A 615 -32.95 2.20 12.09
C THR A 615 -33.75 3.50 12.24
N ASN A 616 -33.10 4.61 12.63
CA ASN A 616 -33.78 5.89 12.79
C ASN A 616 -34.24 6.47 11.44
N SER A 617 -33.42 6.34 10.40
CA SER A 617 -33.76 6.81 9.04
C SER A 617 -34.95 6.04 8.46
N VAL A 618 -34.94 4.70 8.58
CA VAL A 618 -36.06 3.87 8.13
C VAL A 618 -37.34 4.20 8.90
N LEU A 619 -37.28 4.37 10.23
CA LEU A 619 -38.44 4.79 11.03
C LEU A 619 -38.96 6.18 10.65
N ALA A 620 -38.08 7.08 10.19
CA ALA A 620 -38.43 8.40 9.71
C ALA A 620 -38.93 8.40 8.25
N GLY A 621 -38.92 7.25 7.56
CA GLY A 621 -39.27 7.13 6.14
C GLY A 621 -38.23 7.72 5.19
N ASP A 622 -37.01 7.97 5.66
CA ASP A 622 -35.88 8.36 4.82
C ASP A 622 -35.17 7.11 4.33
N VAL A 623 -35.25 6.86 3.02
CA VAL A 623 -34.79 5.62 2.39
C VAL A 623 -33.89 5.92 1.19
N CYS A 624 -32.91 5.04 0.97
CA CYS A 624 -32.12 4.92 -0.24
C CYS A 624 -32.57 3.70 -1.07
N GLU A 625 -32.19 3.66 -2.34
CA GLU A 625 -32.38 2.51 -3.22
C GLU A 625 -31.41 1.38 -2.86
N ALA A 626 -30.14 1.68 -2.60
CA ALA A 626 -29.14 0.72 -2.14
C ALA A 626 -28.14 1.34 -1.16
N MET A 627 -27.59 0.51 -0.28
CA MET A 627 -26.54 0.87 0.66
C MET A 627 -25.36 -0.10 0.50
N ILE A 628 -24.16 0.45 0.31
CA ILE A 628 -22.93 -0.32 0.09
C ILE A 628 -22.09 -0.44 1.37
N GLN A 629 -21.16 -1.40 1.36
CA GLN A 629 -20.16 -1.69 2.39
C GLN A 629 -20.74 -2.00 3.77
N GLN A 630 -21.76 -2.86 3.81
CA GLN A 630 -22.43 -3.25 5.05
C GLN A 630 -22.08 -4.67 5.47
N GLY A 631 -21.79 -4.86 6.75
CA GLY A 631 -21.49 -6.19 7.29
C GLY A 631 -22.73 -7.10 7.33
N PRO A 632 -22.54 -8.43 7.31
CA PRO A 632 -23.65 -9.39 7.29
C PRO A 632 -24.57 -9.29 8.51
N GLY A 633 -24.05 -8.89 9.68
CA GLY A 633 -24.87 -8.69 10.88
C GLY A 633 -25.91 -7.57 10.73
N THR A 634 -25.56 -6.49 10.03
CA THR A 634 -26.52 -5.40 9.72
C THR A 634 -27.61 -5.91 8.79
N ILE A 635 -27.24 -6.68 7.75
CA ILE A 635 -28.20 -7.26 6.81
C ILE A 635 -29.14 -8.22 7.52
N GLN A 636 -28.62 -9.08 8.41
CA GLN A 636 -29.43 -9.98 9.22
C GLN A 636 -30.46 -9.21 10.05
N ASP A 637 -30.03 -8.21 10.84
CA ASP A 637 -30.97 -7.42 11.68
C ASP A 637 -32.02 -6.68 10.82
N MET A 638 -31.63 -6.10 9.69
CA MET A 638 -32.55 -5.37 8.82
C MET A 638 -33.52 -6.29 8.05
N ALA A 639 -33.06 -7.45 7.59
CA ALA A 639 -33.91 -8.45 6.92
C ALA A 639 -34.97 -8.98 7.87
N ALA A 640 -34.58 -9.32 9.10
CA ALA A 640 -35.51 -9.83 10.10
C ALA A 640 -36.54 -8.78 10.56
N ARG A 641 -36.26 -7.50 10.35
CA ARG A 641 -37.23 -6.40 10.54
C ARG A 641 -38.11 -6.14 9.31
N HIS A 642 -37.92 -6.89 8.23
CA HIS A 642 -38.59 -6.73 6.94
C HIS A 642 -38.37 -5.36 6.29
N VAL A 643 -37.24 -4.69 6.56
CA VAL A 643 -36.96 -3.33 6.02
C VAL A 643 -36.01 -3.33 4.82
N ILE A 644 -35.50 -4.49 4.41
CA ILE A 644 -34.68 -4.65 3.20
C ILE A 644 -35.33 -5.63 2.22
N TYR A 645 -35.05 -5.42 0.94
CA TYR A 645 -35.65 -6.15 -0.17
C TYR A 645 -34.81 -7.37 -0.56
N PRO A 646 -35.40 -8.56 -0.75
CA PRO A 646 -34.66 -9.75 -1.17
C PRO A 646 -34.34 -9.71 -2.67
N PHE A 647 -33.12 -10.11 -3.02
CA PHE A 647 -32.63 -10.07 -4.41
C PHE A 647 -33.21 -11.16 -5.30
N ASN A 648 -33.78 -12.22 -4.71
CA ASN A 648 -34.33 -13.37 -5.42
C ASN A 648 -35.38 -13.03 -6.50
N PHE A 649 -36.01 -11.85 -6.42
CA PHE A 649 -37.06 -11.41 -7.33
C PHE A 649 -36.57 -10.60 -8.54
N PHE A 650 -35.27 -10.30 -8.65
CA PHE A 650 -34.75 -9.59 -9.81
C PHE A 650 -34.42 -10.57 -10.95
N GLU A 651 -35.16 -10.42 -12.04
CA GLU A 651 -34.92 -11.13 -13.31
C GLU A 651 -34.12 -10.24 -14.27
N THR A 652 -33.52 -10.88 -15.29
CA THR A 652 -32.78 -10.18 -16.33
C THR A 652 -33.74 -9.39 -17.20
N THR A 653 -33.49 -8.08 -17.34
CA THR A 653 -34.37 -7.15 -18.07
C THR A 653 -33.60 -6.36 -19.12
N GLU A 654 -34.32 -5.85 -20.12
CA GLU A 654 -33.78 -4.89 -21.08
C GLU A 654 -34.22 -3.48 -20.68
N ARG A 655 -33.27 -2.55 -20.59
CA ARG A 655 -33.51 -1.14 -20.26
C ARG A 655 -33.21 -0.28 -21.48
N THR A 656 -34.08 0.67 -21.80
CA THR A 656 -33.85 1.67 -22.86
C THR A 656 -34.04 3.07 -22.30
N PHE A 657 -33.12 3.98 -22.60
CA PHE A 657 -33.15 5.36 -22.13
C PHE A 657 -32.64 6.33 -23.19
N THR A 658 -33.03 7.61 -23.07
CA THR A 658 -32.63 8.69 -23.98
C THR A 658 -31.93 9.80 -23.19
N ASN A 659 -30.75 10.20 -23.66
CA ASN A 659 -30.05 11.36 -23.13
C ASN A 659 -30.72 12.65 -23.65
N LYS A 660 -31.38 13.40 -22.76
CA LYS A 660 -32.18 14.59 -23.12
C LYS A 660 -31.35 15.73 -23.74
N LEU A 661 -30.05 15.77 -23.46
CA LEU A 661 -29.15 16.83 -23.97
C LEU A 661 -28.66 16.54 -25.40
N THR A 662 -28.47 15.28 -25.74
CA THR A 662 -27.91 14.86 -27.04
C THR A 662 -28.94 14.25 -27.98
N GLY A 663 -30.07 13.77 -27.46
CA GLY A 663 -31.08 13.00 -28.18
C GLY A 663 -30.69 11.54 -28.46
N GLU A 664 -29.53 11.08 -27.98
CA GLU A 664 -29.06 9.70 -28.16
C GLU A 664 -29.89 8.72 -27.32
N THR A 665 -30.35 7.63 -27.93
CA THR A 665 -31.06 6.53 -27.24
C THR A 665 -30.19 5.30 -27.19
N LYS A 666 -30.08 4.67 -26.02
CA LYS A 666 -29.32 3.43 -25.78
C LYS A 666 -30.20 2.37 -25.14
N SER A 667 -29.91 1.12 -25.44
CA SER A 667 -30.53 -0.05 -24.81
C SER A 667 -29.45 -0.95 -24.22
N ILE A 668 -29.65 -1.41 -22.98
CA ILE A 668 -28.72 -2.26 -22.24
C ILE A 668 -29.47 -3.41 -21.56
N THR A 669 -28.81 -4.55 -21.43
CA THR A 669 -29.30 -5.66 -20.60
C THR A 669 -28.88 -5.44 -19.14
N VAL A 670 -29.82 -5.54 -18.21
CA VAL A 670 -29.58 -5.51 -16.76
C VAL A 670 -29.75 -6.94 -16.21
N PRO A 671 -28.65 -7.65 -15.89
CA PRO A 671 -28.67 -8.99 -15.33
C PRO A 671 -29.52 -9.14 -14.06
N GLY A 672 -30.23 -10.26 -13.94
CA GLY A 672 -30.96 -10.66 -12.75
C GLY A 672 -30.07 -11.32 -11.69
N PHE A 673 -30.66 -11.64 -10.53
CA PHE A 673 -29.89 -12.15 -9.39
C PHE A 673 -29.19 -13.49 -9.68
N LYS A 674 -29.80 -14.37 -10.48
CA LYS A 674 -29.19 -15.65 -10.86
C LYS A 674 -27.88 -15.47 -11.62
N ASP A 675 -27.82 -14.48 -12.52
CA ASP A 675 -26.64 -14.17 -13.33
C ASP A 675 -25.53 -13.51 -12.49
N ILE A 676 -25.92 -12.72 -11.49
CA ILE A 676 -24.95 -12.11 -10.56
C ILE A 676 -24.39 -13.15 -9.61
N LYS A 677 -25.23 -14.05 -9.09
CA LYS A 677 -24.83 -15.07 -8.12
C LYS A 677 -23.72 -15.98 -8.65
N SER A 678 -23.68 -16.29 -9.95
CA SER A 678 -22.63 -17.13 -10.55
C SER A 678 -21.23 -16.50 -10.57
N ARG A 679 -21.09 -15.21 -10.24
CA ARG A 679 -19.79 -14.51 -10.16
C ARG A 679 -19.03 -14.79 -8.85
N TYR A 680 -19.69 -15.43 -7.89
CA TYR A 680 -19.23 -15.59 -6.51
C TYR A 680 -19.22 -17.06 -6.09
N PRO A 681 -18.31 -17.47 -5.20
CA PRO A 681 -18.47 -18.69 -4.43
C PRO A 681 -19.81 -18.67 -3.67
N ASN A 682 -20.52 -19.81 -3.64
CA ASN A 682 -21.82 -19.90 -2.97
C ASN A 682 -21.72 -19.59 -1.46
N ASP A 683 -20.57 -19.89 -0.87
CA ASP A 683 -20.27 -19.76 0.56
C ASP A 683 -20.31 -18.30 1.04
N LEU A 684 -20.12 -17.34 0.14
CA LEU A 684 -20.20 -15.92 0.48
C LEU A 684 -21.64 -15.47 0.80
N PHE A 685 -22.67 -16.22 0.43
CA PHE A 685 -24.07 -15.83 0.65
C PHE A 685 -24.65 -16.33 1.98
N GLY A 686 -24.00 -17.27 2.67
CA GLY A 686 -24.56 -17.90 3.88
C GLY A 686 -25.04 -16.89 4.93
N GLY A 687 -24.18 -15.92 5.26
CA GLY A 687 -24.48 -14.90 6.27
C GLY A 687 -25.55 -13.88 5.86
N VAL A 688 -26.03 -13.91 4.62
CA VAL A 688 -27.04 -12.98 4.08
C VAL A 688 -28.23 -13.72 3.44
N THR A 689 -28.31 -15.04 3.59
CA THR A 689 -29.43 -15.88 3.19
C THR A 689 -30.20 -16.32 4.43
N ILE A 690 -31.44 -15.87 4.56
CA ILE A 690 -32.22 -15.95 5.81
C ILE A 690 -33.51 -16.73 5.56
N GLU A 691 -33.84 -17.62 6.48
CA GLU A 691 -35.14 -18.31 6.53
C GLU A 691 -36.21 -17.31 6.95
N MET A 692 -37.08 -16.92 6.01
CA MET A 692 -38.08 -15.88 6.22
C MET A 692 -39.50 -16.45 6.37
N ASP A 693 -39.75 -17.63 5.81
CA ASP A 693 -41.06 -18.26 5.82
C ASP A 693 -40.92 -19.79 5.74
N LYS A 694 -42.04 -20.52 5.79
CA LYS A 694 -42.11 -21.95 5.52
C LYS A 694 -43.13 -22.22 4.43
N ASP A 695 -42.80 -23.15 3.53
CA ASP A 695 -43.77 -23.66 2.56
C ASP A 695 -44.91 -24.36 3.30
N GLU A 696 -46.14 -23.87 3.14
CA GLU A 696 -47.31 -24.40 3.83
C GLU A 696 -47.66 -25.86 3.46
N THR A 697 -47.13 -26.36 2.33
CA THR A 697 -47.39 -27.70 1.78
C THR A 697 -46.32 -28.71 2.17
N THR A 698 -45.04 -28.33 2.07
CA THR A 698 -43.91 -29.22 2.38
C THR A 698 -43.38 -29.05 3.80
N GLY A 699 -43.65 -27.90 4.44
CA GLY A 699 -43.07 -27.52 5.72
C GLY A 699 -41.61 -27.10 5.64
N GLU A 700 -41.04 -27.02 4.43
CA GLU A 700 -39.64 -26.64 4.22
C GLU A 700 -39.43 -25.13 4.35
N GLY A 701 -38.28 -24.71 4.89
CA GLY A 701 -37.95 -23.30 5.05
C GLY A 701 -37.73 -22.60 3.70
N ILE A 702 -38.28 -21.39 3.56
CA ILE A 702 -38.10 -20.51 2.40
C ILE A 702 -36.97 -19.53 2.73
N PHE A 703 -35.87 -19.65 1.98
CA PHE A 703 -34.67 -18.84 2.16
C PHE A 703 -34.58 -17.71 1.14
N MET A 704 -34.35 -16.50 1.63
CA MET A 704 -34.21 -15.29 0.82
C MET A 704 -32.83 -14.66 1.04
N THR A 705 -32.24 -14.13 -0.04
CA THR A 705 -30.91 -13.50 -0.02
C THR A 705 -31.04 -11.99 -0.06
N TYR A 706 -30.36 -11.32 0.86
CA TYR A 706 -30.50 -9.88 1.11
C TYR A 706 -29.22 -9.08 0.93
N GLY A 707 -28.11 -9.73 0.56
CA GLY A 707 -26.81 -9.09 0.34
C GLY A 707 -26.14 -9.61 -0.94
N ILE A 708 -25.51 -8.70 -1.69
CA ILE A 708 -24.53 -9.06 -2.72
C ILE A 708 -23.13 -8.81 -2.16
N PRO A 709 -22.22 -9.81 -2.15
CA PRO A 709 -20.85 -9.63 -1.68
C PRO A 709 -20.09 -8.54 -2.45
N GLU A 710 -19.35 -7.68 -1.76
CA GLU A 710 -18.49 -6.65 -2.36
C GLU A 710 -17.01 -7.01 -2.22
N ASN A 711 -16.57 -7.22 -0.98
CA ASN A 711 -15.22 -7.63 -0.66
C ASN A 711 -15.24 -8.86 0.24
N LEU A 712 -14.13 -9.59 0.26
CA LEU A 712 -13.96 -10.73 1.16
C LEU A 712 -12.64 -10.65 1.93
N ASN A 713 -12.62 -11.32 3.07
CA ASN A 713 -11.49 -11.46 3.96
C ASN A 713 -11.57 -12.84 4.62
N PHE A 714 -10.46 -13.56 4.70
CA PHE A 714 -10.41 -14.92 5.25
C PHE A 714 -9.04 -15.21 5.84
N SER A 715 -8.98 -16.19 6.74
CA SER A 715 -7.76 -16.57 7.47
C SER A 715 -6.77 -17.35 6.60
N LEU A 716 -5.48 -17.08 6.81
CA LEU A 716 -4.30 -17.67 6.18
C LEU A 716 -3.23 -17.92 7.27
N LEU A 717 -2.25 -18.75 6.95
CA LEU A 717 -1.08 -19.00 7.78
C LEU A 717 0.09 -18.15 7.29
N TYR A 718 0.56 -17.20 8.10
CA TYR A 718 1.74 -16.39 7.79
C TYR A 718 2.98 -16.97 8.49
N TYR A 719 4.11 -17.00 7.79
CA TYR A 719 5.36 -17.52 8.32
C TYR A 719 6.60 -16.74 7.86
N ARG A 720 7.62 -16.69 8.72
CA ARG A 720 8.92 -16.06 8.46
C ARG A 720 9.83 -17.04 7.71
N THR A 721 10.09 -16.78 6.43
CA THR A 721 10.85 -17.70 5.56
C THR A 721 12.31 -17.81 6.00
N ASP A 722 12.89 -16.72 6.47
CA ASP A 722 14.25 -16.66 7.01
C ASP A 722 14.38 -17.44 8.32
N VAL A 723 13.50 -17.17 9.29
CA VAL A 723 13.52 -17.85 10.60
C VAL A 723 13.20 -19.34 10.45
N CYS A 724 12.19 -19.69 9.64
CA CYS A 724 11.85 -21.09 9.41
C CYS A 724 13.01 -21.86 8.77
N LYS A 725 13.74 -21.23 7.84
CA LYS A 725 14.91 -21.83 7.19
C LYS A 725 16.09 -21.97 8.16
N GLU A 726 16.39 -20.94 8.96
CA GLU A 726 17.51 -20.93 9.91
C GLU A 726 17.37 -22.04 10.97
N TYR A 727 16.18 -22.18 11.54
CA TYR A 727 15.91 -23.14 12.62
C TYR A 727 15.32 -24.46 12.15
N ASN A 728 15.19 -24.65 10.83
CA ASN A 728 14.59 -25.82 10.18
C ASN A 728 13.19 -26.14 10.73
N ILE A 729 12.37 -25.09 10.87
CA ILE A 729 10.98 -25.16 11.33
C ILE A 729 10.11 -25.49 10.10
N PRO A 730 9.41 -26.63 10.08
CA PRO A 730 8.53 -26.98 8.97
C PRO A 730 7.25 -26.12 8.98
N ILE A 731 6.70 -25.87 7.79
CA ILE A 731 5.43 -25.13 7.65
C ILE A 731 4.28 -26.12 7.92
N PRO A 732 3.42 -25.86 8.93
CA PRO A 732 2.41 -26.82 9.36
C PRO A 732 1.27 -26.92 8.35
N ASN A 733 0.94 -28.16 7.95
CA ASN A 733 -0.14 -28.43 7.01
C ASN A 733 -1.46 -28.71 7.75
N THR A 734 -1.36 -29.34 8.92
CA THR A 734 -2.47 -29.70 9.82
C THR A 734 -2.35 -29.03 11.19
N TRP A 735 -3.44 -29.02 11.96
CA TRP A 735 -3.39 -28.56 13.36
C TRP A 735 -2.57 -29.46 14.29
N ASP A 736 -2.39 -30.73 13.93
CA ASP A 736 -1.52 -31.62 14.69
C ASP A 736 -0.05 -31.31 14.39
N ASP A 737 0.32 -31.00 13.14
CA ASP A 737 1.64 -30.45 12.82
C ASP A 737 1.88 -29.17 13.63
N TYR A 738 0.91 -28.26 13.63
CA TYR A 738 0.97 -26.99 14.37
C TYR A 738 1.21 -27.21 15.87
N TYR A 739 0.57 -28.21 16.47
CA TYR A 739 0.77 -28.58 17.87
C TYR A 739 2.18 -29.13 18.12
N THR A 740 2.73 -29.92 17.20
CA THR A 740 4.09 -30.49 17.32
C THR A 740 5.20 -29.43 17.21
N LEU A 741 4.90 -28.25 16.67
CA LEU A 741 5.86 -27.14 16.61
C LEU A 741 6.14 -26.51 17.97
N ILE A 742 5.23 -26.61 18.94
CA ILE A 742 5.34 -25.89 20.21
C ILE A 742 6.67 -26.18 20.93
N PRO A 743 7.09 -27.43 21.17
CA PRO A 743 8.35 -27.70 21.86
C PRO A 743 9.58 -27.28 21.03
N LEU A 744 9.48 -27.35 19.70
CA LEU A 744 10.56 -26.92 18.80
C LEU A 744 10.76 -25.40 18.87
N LEU A 745 9.68 -24.63 18.84
CA LEU A 745 9.73 -23.16 18.96
C LEU A 745 10.23 -22.74 20.35
N GLN A 746 9.74 -23.39 21.41
CA GLN A 746 10.17 -23.11 22.78
C GLN A 746 11.66 -23.36 23.01
N LYS A 747 12.26 -24.37 22.35
CA LYS A 747 13.71 -24.61 22.40
C LYS A 747 14.52 -23.37 21.97
N TYR A 748 13.97 -22.56 21.07
CA TYR A 748 14.58 -21.33 20.57
C TYR A 748 13.93 -20.07 21.15
N ASN A 749 13.16 -20.20 22.25
CA ASN A 749 12.42 -19.12 22.91
C ASN A 749 11.45 -18.36 22.00
N MET A 750 10.93 -19.06 20.99
CA MET A 750 9.87 -18.58 20.12
C MET A 750 8.51 -19.06 20.62
N ASN A 751 7.47 -18.34 20.22
CA ASN A 751 6.09 -18.59 20.64
C ASN A 751 5.17 -18.82 19.44
N ILE A 752 4.01 -19.41 19.73
CA ILE A 752 2.92 -19.60 18.77
C ILE A 752 1.58 -19.36 19.45
N ALA A 753 0.56 -18.94 18.69
CA ALA A 753 -0.76 -18.65 19.20
C ALA A 753 -1.61 -19.92 19.35
N ALA A 754 -2.58 -19.91 20.27
CA ALA A 754 -3.58 -20.97 20.32
C ALA A 754 -4.59 -20.83 19.15
N PRO A 755 -5.04 -21.93 18.53
CA PRO A 755 -6.13 -21.88 17.55
C PRO A 755 -7.46 -21.47 18.18
N ASP A 756 -8.41 -21.01 17.36
CA ASP A 756 -9.79 -20.75 17.81
C ASP A 756 -10.67 -21.99 17.64
N ALA A 757 -11.28 -22.44 18.75
CA ALA A 757 -12.25 -23.54 18.75
C ALA A 757 -13.45 -23.30 17.82
N ASN A 758 -13.81 -22.03 17.59
CA ASN A 758 -14.88 -21.67 16.65
C ASN A 758 -14.50 -21.97 15.18
N VAL A 759 -13.22 -21.97 14.85
CA VAL A 759 -12.74 -22.38 13.52
C VAL A 759 -12.63 -23.89 13.46
N LEU A 760 -12.01 -24.51 14.49
CA LEU A 760 -11.78 -25.94 14.53
C LEU A 760 -13.08 -26.75 14.46
N ILE A 761 -14.18 -26.29 15.08
CA ILE A 761 -15.43 -27.05 15.06
C ILE A 761 -15.90 -27.35 13.63
N TYR A 762 -15.74 -26.41 12.70
CA TYR A 762 -16.12 -26.62 11.30
C TYR A 762 -15.21 -27.63 10.60
N GLN A 763 -13.91 -27.55 10.83
CA GLN A 763 -12.93 -28.47 10.24
C GLN A 763 -13.06 -29.92 10.77
N TYR A 764 -13.52 -30.07 12.02
CA TYR A 764 -13.91 -31.36 12.60
C TYR A 764 -15.34 -31.81 12.22
N GLY A 765 -16.01 -31.11 11.28
CA GLY A 765 -17.33 -31.48 10.75
C GLY A 765 -18.54 -31.07 11.60
N GLY A 766 -18.32 -30.27 12.65
CA GLY A 766 -19.38 -29.69 13.48
C GLY A 766 -19.89 -28.34 12.98
N THR A 767 -20.78 -27.73 13.76
CA THR A 767 -21.37 -26.40 13.51
C THR A 767 -21.42 -25.57 14.79
N LEU A 768 -21.47 -24.24 14.71
CA LEU A 768 -21.67 -23.41 15.91
C LEU A 768 -23.14 -23.35 16.34
N TYR A 769 -24.08 -23.67 15.43
CA TYR A 769 -25.50 -23.63 15.71
C TYR A 769 -26.24 -24.90 15.24
N LYS A 770 -27.37 -25.20 15.90
CA LYS A 770 -28.30 -26.28 15.55
C LYS A 770 -29.58 -25.71 14.95
N ASP A 771 -30.28 -26.53 14.17
CA ASP A 771 -31.62 -26.26 13.63
C ASP A 771 -31.74 -24.90 12.92
N ASN A 772 -30.79 -24.58 12.04
CA ASN A 772 -30.69 -23.30 11.31
C ASN A 772 -30.65 -22.09 12.25
N GLY A 773 -29.79 -22.12 13.27
CA GLY A 773 -29.59 -20.99 14.18
C GLY A 773 -30.68 -20.81 15.23
N ARG A 774 -31.44 -21.85 15.55
CA ARG A 774 -32.45 -21.84 16.64
C ARG A 774 -31.84 -22.11 18.00
N TYR A 775 -30.72 -22.84 18.04
CA TYR A 775 -29.99 -23.14 19.27
C TYR A 775 -28.49 -23.00 19.05
N SER A 776 -27.79 -22.59 20.10
CA SER A 776 -26.32 -22.64 20.12
C SER A 776 -25.83 -24.09 20.26
N ASN A 777 -24.71 -24.43 19.61
CA ASN A 777 -24.06 -25.75 19.62
C ASN A 777 -22.73 -25.77 20.40
N ILE A 778 -22.41 -24.67 21.08
CA ILE A 778 -21.17 -24.55 21.87
C ILE A 778 -21.17 -25.47 23.11
N ASP A 779 -22.30 -26.13 23.40
CA ASP A 779 -22.48 -27.14 24.44
C ASP A 779 -22.19 -28.57 23.97
N SER A 780 -21.90 -28.78 22.67
CA SER A 780 -21.58 -30.10 22.15
C SER A 780 -20.28 -30.66 22.74
N ASP A 781 -20.23 -31.98 22.90
CA ASP A 781 -19.00 -32.65 23.34
C ASP A 781 -17.82 -32.33 22.42
N LEU A 782 -18.07 -32.21 21.11
CA LEU A 782 -17.06 -31.79 20.14
C LEU A 782 -16.52 -30.39 20.47
N TYR A 783 -17.39 -29.38 20.59
CA TYR A 783 -16.96 -28.01 20.90
C TYR A 783 -16.20 -27.93 22.23
N LEU A 784 -16.73 -28.56 23.28
CA LEU A 784 -16.14 -28.52 24.61
C LEU A 784 -14.76 -29.20 24.65
N ASN A 785 -14.56 -30.28 23.89
CA ASN A 785 -13.26 -30.93 23.74
C ASN A 785 -12.27 -30.06 22.96
N LEU A 786 -12.71 -29.41 21.88
CA LEU A 786 -11.87 -28.49 21.11
C LEU A 786 -11.50 -27.25 21.93
N PHE A 787 -12.45 -26.70 22.69
CA PHE A 787 -12.22 -25.60 23.62
C PHE A 787 -11.16 -25.97 24.66
N ALA A 788 -11.23 -27.18 25.23
CA ALA A 788 -10.20 -27.70 26.12
C ALA A 788 -8.83 -27.82 25.42
N LYS A 789 -8.78 -28.46 24.23
CA LYS A 789 -7.53 -28.61 23.42
C LYS A 789 -6.88 -27.26 23.11
N CYS A 790 -7.66 -26.26 22.72
CA CYS A 790 -7.16 -24.90 22.49
C CYS A 790 -6.59 -24.26 23.78
N ASN A 791 -7.24 -24.49 24.93
CA ASN A 791 -6.77 -23.95 26.21
C ASN A 791 -5.49 -24.65 26.73
N GLU A 792 -5.15 -25.85 26.25
CA GLU A 792 -3.90 -26.54 26.61
C GLU A 792 -2.67 -25.76 26.15
N PHE A 793 -2.73 -25.11 24.98
CA PHE A 793 -1.66 -24.21 24.49
C PHE A 793 -1.26 -23.19 25.56
N ILE A 794 -2.25 -22.61 26.24
CA ILE A 794 -2.03 -21.58 27.26
C ILE A 794 -1.67 -22.23 28.60
N THR A 795 -2.48 -23.18 29.06
CA THR A 795 -2.37 -23.73 30.41
C THR A 795 -1.16 -24.65 30.59
N GLN A 796 -0.90 -25.52 29.61
CA GLN A 796 0.19 -26.50 29.64
C GLN A 796 1.45 -25.93 28.98
N TYR A 797 1.32 -25.34 27.78
CA TYR A 797 2.47 -24.88 27.00
C TYR A 797 2.82 -23.41 27.17
N LYS A 798 2.09 -22.65 28.00
CA LYS A 798 2.39 -21.23 28.29
C LYS A 798 2.45 -20.34 27.05
N CYS A 799 1.74 -20.70 25.98
CA CYS A 799 1.51 -19.81 24.84
C CYS A 799 0.82 -18.51 25.29
N PRO A 800 1.04 -17.38 24.60
CA PRO A 800 0.51 -16.09 24.99
C PRO A 800 -1.03 -16.06 24.90
N ILE A 801 -1.69 -15.50 25.93
CA ILE A 801 -3.15 -15.27 25.95
C ILE A 801 -3.54 -14.12 25.02
N ALA A 802 -2.75 -13.06 25.01
CA ALA A 802 -2.92 -11.89 24.16
C ALA A 802 -1.54 -11.45 23.67
N PHE A 803 -1.47 -11.03 22.41
CA PHE A 803 -0.23 -10.64 21.78
C PHE A 803 -0.48 -9.64 20.65
N ASP A 804 0.56 -8.87 20.32
CA ASP A 804 0.61 -8.06 19.12
C ASP A 804 1.21 -8.92 18.00
N ALA A 805 0.36 -9.44 17.12
CA ALA A 805 0.76 -10.32 16.03
C ALA A 805 1.79 -9.64 15.11
N GLN A 806 1.59 -8.36 14.81
CA GLN A 806 2.45 -7.60 13.93
C GLN A 806 3.85 -7.49 14.51
N ASN A 807 3.99 -6.97 15.74
CA ASN A 807 5.31 -6.73 16.34
C ASN A 807 6.06 -8.04 16.67
N ARG A 808 5.35 -9.09 17.10
CA ARG A 808 6.00 -10.38 17.40
C ARG A 808 6.39 -11.16 16.15
N PHE A 809 5.63 -11.04 15.07
CA PHE A 809 6.02 -11.61 13.78
C PHE A 809 7.21 -10.88 13.17
N LYS A 810 7.21 -9.54 13.27
CA LYS A 810 8.30 -8.64 12.84
C LYS A 810 9.63 -8.97 13.51
N THR A 811 9.63 -9.14 14.83
CA THR A 811 10.85 -9.50 15.61
C THR A 811 11.28 -10.96 15.44
N GLY A 812 10.43 -11.80 14.84
CA GLY A 812 10.65 -13.25 14.74
C GLY A 812 10.36 -14.02 16.04
N GLU A 813 9.85 -13.36 17.08
CA GLU A 813 9.43 -14.02 18.34
C GLU A 813 8.28 -15.00 18.10
N MET A 814 7.38 -14.67 17.17
CA MET A 814 6.33 -15.55 16.68
C MET A 814 6.51 -15.74 15.18
N PRO A 815 7.35 -16.71 14.74
CA PRO A 815 7.68 -16.87 13.32
C PRO A 815 6.52 -17.44 12.51
N ILE A 816 5.46 -17.94 13.15
CA ILE A 816 4.24 -18.46 12.52
C ILE A 816 3.04 -17.84 13.23
N VAL A 817 2.14 -17.20 12.47
CA VAL A 817 0.92 -16.57 12.99
C VAL A 817 -0.26 -16.80 12.05
N MET A 818 -1.45 -16.93 12.62
CA MET A 818 -2.69 -16.86 11.84
C MET A 818 -3.05 -15.40 11.61
N GLY A 819 -3.37 -15.05 10.37
CA GLY A 819 -3.80 -13.70 9.99
C GLY A 819 -4.83 -13.76 8.87
N GLU A 820 -5.64 -12.73 8.72
CA GLU A 820 -6.54 -12.63 7.58
C GLU A 820 -5.81 -12.04 6.34
N ILE A 821 -6.45 -11.98 5.16
CA ILE A 821 -5.81 -11.41 3.95
C ILE A 821 -5.32 -9.98 4.17
N GLY A 822 -6.03 -9.20 5.00
CA GLY A 822 -5.64 -7.83 5.36
C GLY A 822 -4.30 -7.74 6.09
N PHE A 823 -3.84 -8.82 6.72
CA PHE A 823 -2.54 -8.85 7.41
C PHE A 823 -1.37 -8.72 6.42
N PHE A 824 -1.54 -9.15 5.16
CA PHE A 824 -0.59 -8.90 4.07
C PHE A 824 -0.30 -7.40 3.92
N SER A 825 -1.35 -6.57 3.88
CA SER A 825 -1.22 -5.11 3.78
C SER A 825 -0.53 -4.55 5.03
N THR A 826 -0.91 -5.00 6.22
CA THR A 826 -0.26 -4.59 7.47
C THR A 826 1.24 -4.86 7.47
N LEU A 827 1.66 -6.09 7.12
CA LEU A 827 3.08 -6.47 7.07
C LEU A 827 3.85 -5.69 6.00
N SER A 828 3.22 -5.46 4.84
CA SER A 828 3.85 -4.72 3.74
C SER A 828 4.14 -3.26 4.06
N ILE A 829 3.39 -2.65 5.00
CA ILE A 829 3.52 -1.24 5.40
C ILE A 829 4.39 -1.10 6.64
N PHE A 830 4.03 -1.82 7.69
CA PHE A 830 4.51 -1.55 9.04
C PHE A 830 5.67 -2.46 9.45
N CYS A 831 6.06 -3.40 8.57
CA CYS A 831 7.19 -4.30 8.78
C CYS A 831 8.16 -4.30 7.58
N PRO A 832 8.61 -3.13 7.07
CA PRO A 832 9.47 -3.06 5.89
C PRO A 832 10.81 -3.79 6.06
N GLU A 833 11.31 -3.95 7.29
CA GLU A 833 12.56 -4.66 7.63
C GLU A 833 12.51 -6.16 7.37
N ILE A 834 11.31 -6.76 7.28
CA ILE A 834 11.13 -8.18 6.97
C ILE A 834 10.56 -8.39 5.58
N LYS A 835 10.48 -7.36 4.74
CA LYS A 835 9.95 -7.46 3.38
C LYS A 835 10.75 -8.51 2.59
N GLY A 836 10.04 -9.46 1.97
CA GLY A 836 10.65 -10.60 1.26
C GLY A 836 11.17 -11.74 2.16
N LEU A 837 11.11 -11.58 3.48
CA LEU A 837 11.50 -12.57 4.49
C LEU A 837 10.30 -13.27 5.15
N TRP A 838 9.13 -13.16 4.54
CA TRP A 838 7.92 -13.85 4.96
C TRP A 838 7.10 -14.26 3.74
N ALA A 839 6.23 -15.24 3.96
CA ALA A 839 5.23 -15.70 3.01
C ALA A 839 3.96 -16.11 3.77
N PHE A 840 2.92 -16.47 3.03
CA PHE A 840 1.71 -17.03 3.58
C PHE A 840 1.29 -18.28 2.82
N GLU A 841 0.55 -19.14 3.50
CA GLU A 841 0.03 -20.41 3.01
C GLU A 841 -1.44 -20.57 3.41
N VAL A 842 -2.14 -21.55 2.83
CA VAL A 842 -3.49 -21.92 3.25
C VAL A 842 -3.55 -22.23 4.76
N SER A 843 -4.69 -21.94 5.39
CA SER A 843 -4.90 -22.21 6.82
C SER A 843 -4.69 -23.70 7.12
N PRO A 844 -4.05 -24.07 8.26
CA PRO A 844 -3.98 -25.46 8.68
C PRO A 844 -5.38 -26.06 8.78
N GLY A 845 -5.48 -27.34 8.40
CA GLY A 845 -6.73 -28.08 8.43
C GLY A 845 -6.67 -29.29 9.37
N VAL A 846 -7.75 -30.05 9.34
CA VAL A 846 -7.89 -31.32 10.08
C VAL A 846 -7.91 -32.47 9.09
N GLU A 847 -6.99 -33.41 9.24
CA GLU A 847 -6.96 -34.64 8.45
C GLU A 847 -8.19 -35.51 8.80
N GLN A 848 -8.91 -35.94 7.77
CA GLN A 848 -10.10 -36.78 7.86
C GLN A 848 -9.72 -38.27 7.79
N GLU A 849 -10.66 -39.16 8.13
CA GLU A 849 -10.42 -40.61 8.07
C GLU A 849 -10.05 -41.13 6.67
N ASP A 850 -10.43 -40.41 5.62
CA ASP A 850 -10.12 -40.74 4.22
C ASP A 850 -8.79 -40.15 3.70
N GLY A 851 -8.04 -39.45 4.56
CA GLY A 851 -6.78 -38.79 4.24
C GLY A 851 -6.93 -37.43 3.55
N SER A 852 -8.15 -36.93 3.34
CA SER A 852 -8.38 -35.54 2.93
C SER A 852 -8.15 -34.58 4.10
N ILE A 853 -7.87 -33.30 3.82
CA ILE A 853 -7.70 -32.28 4.86
C ILE A 853 -8.84 -31.28 4.73
N ASN A 854 -9.64 -31.16 5.78
CA ASN A 854 -10.69 -30.15 5.86
C ASN A 854 -10.09 -28.82 6.36
N ARG A 855 -10.12 -27.80 5.49
CA ARG A 855 -9.62 -26.45 5.78
C ARG A 855 -10.74 -25.41 5.83
N ASP A 856 -11.96 -25.81 6.12
CA ASP A 856 -13.12 -24.90 6.23
C ASP A 856 -12.75 -23.65 7.05
N VAL A 857 -12.88 -22.48 6.41
CA VAL A 857 -12.75 -21.16 7.05
C VAL A 857 -14.01 -20.34 6.72
N VAL A 858 -14.57 -19.68 7.72
CA VAL A 858 -15.70 -18.77 7.52
C VAL A 858 -15.18 -17.43 7.00
N PRO A 859 -15.61 -16.98 5.80
CA PRO A 859 -15.20 -15.68 5.29
C PRO A 859 -15.90 -14.54 6.03
N ALA A 860 -15.21 -13.41 6.12
CA ALA A 860 -15.76 -12.11 6.43
C ALA A 860 -15.84 -11.26 5.16
N GLY A 861 -16.66 -10.23 5.17
CA GLY A 861 -16.83 -9.36 4.02
C GLY A 861 -17.94 -8.35 4.23
N ASN A 862 -17.98 -7.37 3.34
CA ASN A 862 -19.05 -6.39 3.24
C ASN A 862 -19.92 -6.69 2.03
N TYR A 863 -21.14 -6.17 2.09
CA TYR A 863 -22.21 -6.47 1.17
C TYR A 863 -22.99 -5.20 0.82
N THR A 864 -23.60 -5.21 -0.36
CA THR A 864 -24.61 -4.25 -0.77
C THR A 864 -26.01 -4.81 -0.50
N PHE A 865 -26.91 -4.01 0.09
CA PHE A 865 -28.33 -4.36 0.24
C PHE A 865 -29.25 -3.23 -0.26
N MET A 866 -30.54 -3.53 -0.45
CA MET A 866 -31.56 -2.56 -0.87
C MET A 866 -32.66 -2.41 0.19
N LEU A 867 -33.17 -1.20 0.43
CA LEU A 867 -34.29 -0.99 1.35
C LEU A 867 -35.63 -1.36 0.70
N ALA A 868 -36.52 -2.00 1.48
CA ALA A 868 -37.80 -2.50 1.00
C ALA A 868 -38.76 -1.39 0.53
N ASP A 869 -38.72 -0.23 1.18
CA ASP A 869 -39.62 0.90 0.90
C ASP A 869 -39.13 1.83 -0.22
N SER A 870 -38.00 1.50 -0.87
CA SER A 870 -37.52 2.26 -2.04
C SER A 870 -38.56 2.28 -3.16
N LYS A 871 -38.75 3.46 -3.78
CA LYS A 871 -39.67 3.65 -4.91
C LYS A 871 -39.05 3.26 -6.25
N TYR A 872 -37.73 3.30 -6.36
CA TYR A 872 -36.99 3.10 -7.62
C TYR A 872 -36.12 1.83 -7.57
N LYS A 873 -36.72 0.71 -7.14
CA LYS A 873 -36.01 -0.56 -6.93
C LYS A 873 -35.23 -1.02 -8.17
N GLU A 874 -35.81 -0.94 -9.35
CA GLU A 874 -35.12 -1.33 -10.60
C GLU A 874 -33.88 -0.47 -10.89
N ASN A 875 -33.92 0.82 -10.54
CA ASN A 875 -32.77 1.72 -10.69
C ASN A 875 -31.68 1.40 -9.65
N GLY A 876 -32.10 1.09 -8.41
CA GLY A 876 -31.21 0.58 -7.38
C GLY A 876 -30.53 -0.73 -7.77
N TRP A 877 -31.29 -1.68 -8.32
CA TRP A 877 -30.78 -2.96 -8.78
C TRP A 877 -29.78 -2.80 -9.93
N ALA A 878 -30.07 -1.92 -10.89
CA ALA A 878 -29.12 -1.57 -11.95
C ALA A 878 -27.79 -1.06 -11.38
N PHE A 879 -27.84 -0.22 -10.33
CA PHE A 879 -26.62 0.20 -9.61
C PHE A 879 -25.92 -0.98 -8.92
N VAL A 880 -26.63 -1.83 -8.17
CA VAL A 880 -26.02 -2.99 -7.51
C VAL A 880 -25.33 -3.91 -8.52
N GLN A 881 -25.98 -4.17 -9.65
CA GLN A 881 -25.41 -4.99 -10.72
C GLN A 881 -24.15 -4.37 -11.31
N TRP A 882 -24.17 -3.07 -11.58
CA TRP A 882 -23.05 -2.35 -12.17
C TRP A 882 -21.89 -2.28 -11.17
N TRP A 883 -22.18 -1.93 -9.93
CA TRP A 883 -21.20 -1.78 -8.86
C TRP A 883 -20.44 -3.07 -8.66
N THR A 884 -21.13 -4.21 -8.73
CA THR A 884 -20.58 -5.54 -8.45
C THR A 884 -20.14 -6.31 -9.69
N ASN A 885 -20.11 -5.67 -10.86
CA ASN A 885 -19.59 -6.30 -12.09
C ASN A 885 -18.04 -6.33 -12.09
N THR A 886 -17.47 -7.22 -12.92
CA THR A 886 -16.01 -7.42 -12.96
C THR A 886 -15.29 -6.12 -13.32
N ALA A 887 -15.66 -5.43 -14.40
CA ALA A 887 -14.98 -4.22 -14.86
C ALA A 887 -14.96 -3.09 -13.81
N THR A 888 -16.10 -2.83 -13.17
CA THR A 888 -16.25 -1.80 -12.13
C THR A 888 -15.44 -2.17 -10.88
N GLN A 889 -15.45 -3.45 -10.47
CA GLN A 889 -14.67 -3.89 -9.31
C GLN A 889 -13.15 -3.86 -9.58
N VAL A 890 -12.71 -4.16 -10.80
CA VAL A 890 -11.30 -4.01 -11.22
C VAL A 890 -10.91 -2.53 -11.22
N GLU A 891 -11.73 -1.65 -11.78
CA GLU A 891 -11.46 -0.21 -11.78
C GLU A 891 -11.44 0.37 -10.37
N TYR A 892 -12.41 0.02 -9.52
CA TYR A 892 -12.42 0.42 -8.12
C TYR A 892 -11.18 -0.08 -7.37
N GLY A 893 -10.80 -1.35 -7.56
CA GLY A 893 -9.59 -1.91 -6.93
C GLY A 893 -8.31 -1.20 -7.38
N ARG A 894 -8.17 -0.95 -8.69
CA ARG A 894 -7.03 -0.21 -9.25
C ARG A 894 -6.99 1.23 -8.76
N GLU A 895 -8.12 1.93 -8.71
CA GLU A 895 -8.15 3.31 -8.21
C GLU A 895 -7.89 3.39 -6.70
N THR A 896 -8.35 2.39 -5.93
CA THR A 896 -8.08 2.26 -4.49
C THR A 896 -6.58 2.05 -4.25
N GLU A 897 -5.95 1.11 -4.96
CA GLU A 897 -4.51 0.87 -4.89
C GLU A 897 -3.72 2.07 -5.43
N SER A 898 -4.25 2.81 -6.42
CA SER A 898 -3.66 4.08 -6.88
C SER A 898 -3.80 5.22 -5.86
N LEU A 899 -4.74 5.17 -4.92
CA LEU A 899 -4.89 6.24 -3.91
C LEU A 899 -3.87 6.10 -2.77
N VAL A 900 -3.61 4.86 -2.33
CA VAL A 900 -2.87 4.59 -1.08
C VAL A 900 -1.75 3.55 -1.25
N GLY A 901 -1.44 3.16 -2.49
CA GLY A 901 -0.45 2.13 -2.83
C GLY A 901 -0.97 0.72 -2.57
N GLN A 902 -0.06 -0.26 -2.56
CA GLN A 902 -0.36 -1.69 -2.34
C GLN A 902 -1.17 -1.96 -1.05
N THR A 903 -1.17 -1.03 -0.11
CA THR A 903 -1.96 -1.04 1.13
C THR A 903 -3.47 -1.11 0.86
N GLY A 904 -3.91 -0.47 -0.23
CA GLY A 904 -5.29 -0.42 -0.69
C GLY A 904 -5.68 -1.57 -1.60
N ARG A 905 -4.86 -2.63 -1.69
CA ARG A 905 -5.17 -3.79 -2.55
C ARG A 905 -6.54 -4.36 -2.19
N TYR A 906 -7.47 -4.16 -3.10
CA TYR A 906 -8.87 -4.46 -2.87
C TYR A 906 -9.16 -5.93 -3.10
N SER A 907 -9.62 -6.63 -2.06
CA SER A 907 -9.98 -8.05 -2.11
C SER A 907 -11.44 -8.20 -2.55
N SER A 908 -11.71 -8.01 -3.85
CA SER A 908 -13.07 -8.10 -4.39
C SER A 908 -13.66 -9.49 -4.18
N ALA A 909 -14.94 -9.56 -3.79
CA ALA A 909 -15.68 -10.81 -3.70
C ALA A 909 -15.98 -11.43 -5.08
N ASN A 910 -15.97 -10.62 -6.15
CA ASN A 910 -16.09 -11.10 -7.51
C ASN A 910 -14.80 -11.84 -7.89
N ARG A 911 -14.91 -13.15 -8.19
CA ARG A 911 -13.75 -14.03 -8.41
C ARG A 911 -12.86 -13.55 -9.57
N GLU A 912 -13.45 -13.06 -10.66
CA GLU A 912 -12.69 -12.55 -11.80
C GLU A 912 -11.93 -11.26 -11.44
N ALA A 913 -12.59 -10.35 -10.72
CA ALA A 913 -11.95 -9.12 -10.26
C ALA A 913 -10.84 -9.42 -9.26
N PHE A 914 -11.03 -10.39 -8.36
CA PHE A 914 -10.02 -10.86 -7.41
C PHE A 914 -8.76 -11.35 -8.13
N MET A 915 -8.90 -12.17 -9.19
CA MET A 915 -7.78 -12.69 -9.98
C MET A 915 -7.03 -11.62 -10.77
N SER A 916 -7.67 -10.48 -11.06
CA SER A 916 -7.05 -9.37 -11.78
C SER A 916 -6.17 -8.46 -10.90
N ALA A 917 -6.27 -8.60 -9.57
CA ALA A 917 -5.46 -7.82 -8.64
C ALA A 917 -3.96 -8.19 -8.78
N PRO A 918 -3.03 -7.24 -8.52
CA PRO A 918 -1.60 -7.41 -8.79
C PRO A 918 -0.85 -8.29 -7.76
N TRP A 919 -1.38 -9.48 -7.49
CA TRP A 919 -0.72 -10.54 -6.71
C TRP A 919 0.41 -11.20 -7.51
N LYS A 920 1.46 -11.69 -6.83
CA LYS A 920 2.38 -12.64 -7.48
C LYS A 920 1.63 -13.93 -7.80
N SER A 921 2.04 -14.66 -8.84
CA SER A 921 1.33 -15.89 -9.22
C SER A 921 1.30 -16.92 -8.08
N SER A 922 2.43 -17.12 -7.39
CA SER A 922 2.49 -18.02 -6.22
C SER A 922 1.62 -17.57 -5.05
N GLU A 923 1.45 -16.26 -4.84
CA GLU A 923 0.56 -15.70 -3.81
C GLU A 923 -0.90 -15.93 -4.21
N LEU A 924 -1.24 -15.70 -5.49
CA LEU A 924 -2.59 -15.88 -6.02
C LEU A 924 -3.04 -17.34 -5.96
N ASP A 925 -2.16 -18.30 -6.24
CA ASP A 925 -2.47 -19.73 -6.18
C ASP A 925 -2.93 -20.14 -4.77
N VAL A 926 -2.19 -19.72 -3.73
CA VAL A 926 -2.55 -19.96 -2.32
C VAL A 926 -3.89 -19.30 -1.97
N LEU A 927 -4.12 -18.06 -2.43
CA LEU A 927 -5.37 -17.35 -2.16
C LEU A 927 -6.57 -18.03 -2.82
N LEU A 928 -6.41 -18.53 -4.06
CA LEU A 928 -7.45 -19.27 -4.77
C LEU A 928 -7.71 -20.63 -4.13
N GLU A 929 -6.67 -21.33 -3.68
CA GLU A 929 -6.84 -22.58 -2.92
C GLU A 929 -7.62 -22.33 -1.61
N GLN A 930 -7.27 -21.28 -0.86
CA GLN A 930 -8.02 -20.94 0.36
C GLN A 930 -9.45 -20.48 0.06
N LEU A 931 -9.68 -19.79 -1.06
CA LEU A 931 -11.01 -19.37 -1.52
C LEU A 931 -11.93 -20.57 -1.78
N ASP A 932 -11.38 -21.67 -2.31
CA ASP A 932 -12.12 -22.92 -2.55
C ASP A 932 -12.41 -23.70 -1.25
N ASN A 933 -11.79 -23.33 -0.13
CA ASN A 933 -11.99 -23.88 1.22
C ASN A 933 -12.84 -22.96 2.13
N LEU A 934 -13.64 -22.08 1.54
CA LEU A 934 -14.55 -21.24 2.30
C LEU A 934 -15.83 -21.99 2.66
N ARG A 935 -16.31 -21.76 3.89
CA ARG A 935 -17.57 -22.28 4.39
C ARG A 935 -18.61 -21.16 4.55
N PRO A 936 -19.92 -21.40 4.29
CA PRO A 936 -20.91 -20.38 4.49
C PRO A 936 -21.05 -19.99 5.96
N LYS A 937 -21.08 -18.68 6.23
CA LYS A 937 -21.37 -18.15 7.57
C LYS A 937 -22.80 -18.52 7.98
N GLU A 938 -22.96 -19.05 9.19
CA GLU A 938 -24.27 -19.39 9.74
C GLU A 938 -25.01 -18.14 10.25
N VAL A 939 -26.34 -18.17 10.20
CA VAL A 939 -27.22 -17.10 10.71
C VAL A 939 -27.84 -17.53 12.02
N CYS A 940 -27.58 -16.80 13.11
CA CYS A 940 -28.23 -17.01 14.40
C CYS A 940 -28.62 -15.68 15.04
N PHE A 941 -29.92 -15.43 15.17
CA PHE A 941 -30.45 -14.21 15.76
C PHE A 941 -30.34 -14.24 17.28
N GLY A 942 -29.75 -13.19 17.87
CA GLY A 942 -29.59 -13.08 19.32
C GLY A 942 -28.29 -13.69 19.88
N ASP A 943 -27.38 -14.14 19.01
CA ASP A 943 -26.17 -14.87 19.41
C ASP A 943 -25.04 -14.02 20.03
N TYR A 944 -25.19 -12.71 20.11
CA TYR A 944 -24.21 -11.82 20.76
C TYR A 944 -23.90 -12.23 22.21
N LEU A 945 -24.80 -12.98 22.87
CA LEU A 945 -24.57 -13.57 24.18
C LEU A 945 -23.59 -14.74 24.16
N SER A 946 -23.58 -15.59 23.13
CA SER A 946 -22.66 -16.74 23.06
C SER A 946 -21.21 -16.27 23.07
N ALA A 947 -20.86 -15.31 22.21
CA ALA A 947 -19.51 -14.73 22.17
C ALA A 947 -19.12 -14.09 23.53
N ARG A 948 -20.06 -13.41 24.18
CA ARG A 948 -19.84 -12.78 25.49
C ARG A 948 -19.57 -13.80 26.59
N TYR A 949 -20.40 -14.83 26.71
CA TYR A 949 -20.25 -15.86 27.74
C TYR A 949 -19.04 -16.76 27.47
N LEU A 950 -18.69 -17.02 26.21
CA LEU A 950 -17.43 -17.68 25.85
C LEU A 950 -16.22 -16.86 26.30
N SER A 951 -16.26 -15.53 26.16
CA SER A 951 -15.19 -14.66 26.67
C SER A 951 -15.08 -14.71 28.20
N PHE A 952 -16.20 -14.78 28.92
CA PHE A 952 -16.20 -14.98 30.38
C PHE A 952 -15.63 -16.33 30.76
N ALA A 953 -16.04 -17.41 30.09
CA ALA A 953 -15.48 -18.75 30.31
C ALA A 953 -13.96 -18.78 30.06
N LYS A 954 -13.48 -18.16 28.97
CA LYS A 954 -12.05 -17.99 28.71
C LYS A 954 -11.35 -17.21 29.83
N THR A 955 -11.95 -16.13 30.32
CA THR A 955 -11.37 -15.32 31.41
C THR A 955 -11.27 -16.11 32.72
N GLU A 956 -12.34 -16.80 33.11
CA GLU A 956 -12.40 -17.58 34.35
C GLU A 956 -11.39 -18.74 34.35
N VAL A 957 -11.25 -19.43 33.22
CA VAL A 957 -10.28 -20.54 33.06
C VAL A 957 -8.85 -20.04 32.95
N LEU A 958 -8.61 -19.07 32.05
CA LEU A 958 -7.26 -18.72 31.63
C LEU A 958 -6.62 -17.64 32.50
N VAL A 959 -7.42 -16.73 33.05
CA VAL A 959 -6.93 -15.58 33.84
C VAL A 959 -7.11 -15.82 35.33
N GLU A 960 -8.30 -16.29 35.75
CA GLU A 960 -8.60 -16.45 37.17
C GLU A 960 -8.14 -17.79 37.74
N GLY A 961 -7.93 -18.80 36.89
CA GLY A 961 -7.47 -20.14 37.27
C GLY A 961 -8.40 -20.85 38.26
N LYS A 962 -9.69 -20.50 38.25
CA LYS A 962 -10.65 -20.82 39.32
C LYS A 962 -11.92 -21.55 38.89
N GLY A 963 -12.04 -21.93 37.62
CA GLY A 963 -13.24 -22.61 37.11
C GLY A 963 -12.95 -23.71 36.11
N ASP A 964 -13.97 -24.55 35.85
CA ASP A 964 -14.02 -25.44 34.71
C ASP A 964 -14.76 -24.72 33.58
N GLY A 965 -14.05 -24.38 32.49
CA GLY A 965 -14.65 -23.69 31.35
C GLY A 965 -15.81 -24.44 30.73
N ARG A 966 -15.82 -25.77 30.86
CA ARG A 966 -16.96 -26.61 30.48
C ARG A 966 -18.18 -26.28 31.33
N GLU A 967 -18.03 -26.20 32.64
CA GLU A 967 -19.12 -25.85 33.57
C GLU A 967 -19.61 -24.42 33.33
N THR A 968 -18.70 -23.46 33.11
CA THR A 968 -19.08 -22.06 32.83
C THR A 968 -19.92 -21.97 31.55
N ILE A 969 -19.48 -22.59 30.45
CA ILE A 969 -20.25 -22.62 29.19
C ILE A 969 -21.63 -23.23 29.42
N LEU A 970 -21.69 -24.42 30.03
CA LEU A 970 -22.93 -25.15 30.27
C LEU A 970 -23.91 -24.37 31.17
N SER A 971 -23.41 -23.66 32.18
CA SER A 971 -24.23 -22.86 33.10
C SER A 971 -24.98 -21.72 32.40
N HIS A 972 -24.45 -21.22 31.29
CA HIS A 972 -25.00 -20.10 30.52
C HIS A 972 -25.84 -20.52 29.31
N MET A 973 -25.85 -21.81 28.94
CA MET A 973 -26.59 -22.30 27.76
C MET A 973 -28.10 -22.04 27.81
N ASN A 974 -28.70 -22.15 29.00
CA ASN A 974 -30.12 -21.85 29.18
C ASN A 974 -30.42 -20.37 28.87
N GLU A 975 -29.53 -19.46 29.26
CA GLU A 975 -29.70 -18.03 28.99
C GLU A 975 -29.50 -17.73 27.50
N ILE A 976 -28.45 -18.28 26.90
CA ILE A 976 -28.14 -18.14 25.47
C ILE A 976 -29.35 -18.57 24.62
N ASN A 977 -29.82 -19.81 24.82
CA ASN A 977 -30.92 -20.35 24.03
C ASN A 977 -32.24 -19.63 24.33
N ARG A 978 -32.46 -19.15 25.56
CA ARG A 978 -33.62 -18.32 25.89
C ARG A 978 -33.61 -17.00 25.12
N THR A 979 -32.47 -16.32 25.03
CA THR A 979 -32.35 -15.06 24.29
C THR A 979 -32.49 -15.27 22.79
N ILE A 980 -31.89 -16.32 22.23
CA ILE A 980 -32.07 -16.68 20.80
C ILE A 980 -33.56 -16.87 20.52
N LYS A 981 -34.25 -17.67 21.33
CA LYS A 981 -35.69 -17.90 21.20
C LYS A 981 -36.51 -16.60 21.29
N GLN A 982 -36.30 -15.82 22.34
CA GLN A 982 -36.99 -14.53 22.54
C GLN A 982 -36.77 -13.58 21.36
N LYS A 983 -35.55 -13.55 20.80
CA LYS A 983 -35.25 -12.65 19.69
C LYS A 983 -35.94 -13.09 18.40
N ARG A 984 -36.00 -14.40 18.14
CA ARG A 984 -36.75 -14.96 17.00
C ARG A 984 -38.26 -14.69 17.11
N GLU A 985 -38.82 -14.84 18.30
CA GLU A 985 -40.23 -14.50 18.58
C GLU A 985 -40.51 -12.99 18.38
N GLU A 986 -39.63 -12.12 18.88
CA GLU A 986 -39.71 -10.67 18.69
C GLU A 986 -39.73 -10.28 17.20
N LEU A 987 -38.89 -10.96 16.41
CA LEU A 987 -38.73 -10.72 14.97
C LEU A 987 -39.73 -11.50 14.11
N ARG A 988 -40.65 -12.28 14.70
CA ARG A 988 -41.65 -13.11 14.01
C ARG A 988 -41.05 -14.06 12.97
N LEU A 989 -39.87 -14.59 13.24
CA LEU A 989 -39.23 -15.57 12.38
C LEU A 989 -39.93 -16.95 12.50
N PRO A 990 -39.82 -17.83 11.49
CA PRO A 990 -40.42 -19.16 11.56
C PRO A 990 -39.98 -19.95 12.80
N GLU A 991 -40.92 -20.67 13.44
CA GLU A 991 -40.64 -21.48 14.63
C GLU A 991 -39.49 -22.48 14.43
#